data_AF-D3B0Y9-F1
#
_entry.id   AF-D3B0Y9-F1
#
_cell.length_a   1.000
_cell.length_b   1.000
_cell.length_c   1.000
_cell.angle_alpha   90.00
_cell.angle_beta   90.00
_cell.angle_gamma   90.00
#
_symmetry.space_group_name_H-M   'P 1'
#
loop_
_entity.id
_entity.type
_entity.pdbx_description
1 polymer ?
#
loop_
_entity_poly.entity_id
_entity_poly.type
_entity_poly.pdbx_seq_one_letter_code
_entity_poly.pdbx_strand_id
1 'polypeptide(L)'
;MSDQQTSDEYDDISLKILVVGKLACGKTSIIQRFCHDEFQSKYKPTIGVDFHTKEMEVMNIKVILQLWDIAGQERFGHMTRVYFQNADGALVVFDATRVATFHGAKEWKDDIDDCFSKDALPTVLLANKSDLPQTTIPDDIEEFCEQNGFLNCFKTSAKDGTGITEALTDLVTKILKNHMESVKKAPEEQGFKLTDKVPSQQGEPTKKYEGINSFIPYGQFYPEQSAFTLSFKSNNSLAPHTSSSRKLQIDQQSIVSYPKKDCVRHAFYWTFLCFWMACPLFIWVSVGFNGIPWYGGAILMTFLWLTGFFTIMKQVPTYRKPEHSGFIFRYITSVYAGIKALKWYWITLAVIGFTAVAFIMCVFTFNLCVALYPFRVTSQISRQIDGVSCPSGKVCNFILTVPQDLRVSMIVNYQSNDLPVRSFALLDTVSHGSSLSSKTIPVADFINPYANTINSTFFKMDNIVEEDRYVHWADLLGLIPGTTYYVSVGYEANGNIYLFEERKFRTAPGDSSTAVTYITGGDMAVSEVGNDLSKHAAETEPLFAMVGGDLAYDDGFCSCYRVWDNWFDKWNQYLQTPTGYTVPLIGGIGNHESSGWKSKASDVQFYTRYLAFQTGLQSMDPLQRPTYHSHAITADIFIVVLDSWVVTPISDQNQFLESALSSSAAKFKFGIYHIAVYPSTYVKADYEITISARDNWSPIFDRYNLTVAYENHYHLYKRSKPLLGGEENPLGTVYMGDGAWGATTILKVKDYDYIEVAHKLPHMIRTIITPTSNTIQVDTIGQDGDFIDHWNRTV
;
A
#
# COMPACT_ATOMS: atom_id res chain seq x y z
N MET A 1 30.15 45.66 -43.90
CA MET A 1 30.05 44.23 -44.25
C MET A 1 30.49 43.45 -43.02
N SER A 2 29.51 42.98 -42.26
CA SER A 2 29.67 42.05 -41.15
C SER A 2 28.34 41.30 -41.06
N ASP A 3 28.38 40.02 -41.40
CA ASP A 3 27.25 39.10 -41.33
C ASP A 3 26.76 38.99 -39.88
N GLN A 4 25.48 39.25 -39.66
CA GLN A 4 24.77 38.85 -38.45
C GLN A 4 23.85 37.69 -38.81
N GLN A 5 24.30 36.50 -38.45
CA GLN A 5 23.54 35.26 -38.44
C GLN A 5 22.52 35.33 -37.30
N THR A 6 21.25 35.12 -37.63
CA THR A 6 20.14 34.99 -36.68
C THR A 6 20.33 33.73 -35.85
N SER A 7 20.41 33.86 -34.53
CA SER A 7 20.34 32.74 -33.59
C SER A 7 18.89 32.28 -33.47
N ASP A 8 18.56 31.16 -34.11
CA ASP A 8 17.30 30.48 -33.90
C ASP A 8 17.19 30.02 -32.44
N GLU A 9 16.06 30.34 -31.81
CA GLU A 9 15.68 29.97 -30.44
C GLU A 9 15.38 28.46 -30.42
N TYR A 10 16.37 27.65 -30.08
CA TYR A 10 16.19 26.22 -29.80
C TYR A 10 15.70 26.07 -28.35
N ASP A 11 14.57 25.39 -28.15
CA ASP A 11 14.12 24.93 -26.83
C ASP A 11 15.25 24.16 -26.13
N ASP A 12 15.50 24.45 -24.84
CA ASP A 12 16.51 23.78 -24.04
C ASP A 12 16.23 22.26 -23.97
N ILE A 13 17.12 21.44 -24.51
CA ILE A 13 16.96 19.97 -24.55
C ILE A 13 17.24 19.40 -23.15
N SER A 14 16.20 18.89 -22.49
CA SER A 14 16.32 18.20 -21.20
C SER A 14 16.53 16.70 -21.39
N LEU A 15 17.57 16.12 -20.78
CA LEU A 15 17.91 14.69 -20.87
C LEU A 15 17.88 14.03 -19.49
N LYS A 16 17.13 12.93 -19.36
CA LYS A 16 17.04 12.10 -18.16
C LYS A 16 18.12 11.01 -18.18
N ILE A 17 19.07 11.09 -17.24
CA ILE A 17 20.19 10.16 -17.10
C ILE A 17 20.09 9.39 -15.78
N LEU A 18 20.04 8.06 -15.85
CA LEU A 18 20.01 7.20 -14.68
C LEU A 18 21.42 7.00 -14.12
N VAL A 19 21.59 6.97 -12.79
CA VAL A 19 22.86 6.62 -12.14
C VAL A 19 22.63 5.43 -11.22
N VAL A 20 23.08 4.25 -11.65
CA VAL A 20 22.82 2.95 -10.97
C VAL A 20 24.11 2.23 -10.60
N GLY A 21 24.03 1.26 -9.68
CA GLY A 21 25.19 0.54 -9.15
C GLY A 21 25.04 0.09 -7.71
N LYS A 22 25.86 -0.87 -7.26
CA LYS A 22 25.80 -1.45 -5.90
C LYS A 22 26.00 -0.40 -4.80
N LEU A 23 25.59 -0.74 -3.57
CA LEU A 23 25.79 0.10 -2.39
C LEU A 23 27.27 0.54 -2.23
N ALA A 24 27.45 1.83 -1.88
CA ALA A 24 28.75 2.44 -1.61
C ALA A 24 29.77 2.43 -2.78
N CYS A 25 29.32 2.31 -4.03
CA CYS A 25 30.19 2.50 -5.21
C CYS A 25 30.48 3.98 -5.55
N GLY A 26 29.72 4.92 -4.97
CA GLY A 26 29.98 6.36 -5.06
C GLY A 26 29.13 7.14 -6.08
N LYS A 27 27.92 6.66 -6.40
CA LYS A 27 26.94 7.32 -7.30
C LYS A 27 26.61 8.75 -6.90
N THR A 28 26.05 8.93 -5.70
CA THR A 28 25.79 10.23 -5.09
C THR A 28 27.02 11.13 -5.10
N SER A 29 28.20 10.57 -4.79
CA SER A 29 29.45 11.35 -4.76
C SER A 29 29.90 11.80 -6.16
N ILE A 30 29.67 11.00 -7.20
CA ILE A 30 29.91 11.40 -8.60
C ILE A 30 28.96 12.54 -8.99
N ILE A 31 27.67 12.42 -8.65
CA ILE A 31 26.67 13.44 -8.97
C ILE A 31 26.99 14.76 -8.26
N GLN A 32 27.30 14.70 -6.96
CA GLN A 32 27.69 15.87 -6.17
C GLN A 32 28.97 16.53 -6.70
N ARG A 33 29.98 15.73 -7.10
CA ARG A 33 31.20 16.22 -7.73
C ARG A 33 30.90 16.90 -9.07
N PHE A 34 30.04 16.33 -9.91
CA PHE A 34 29.72 16.90 -11.21
C PHE A 34 28.85 18.16 -11.12
N CYS A 35 27.83 18.16 -10.27
CA CYS A 35 26.89 19.26 -10.16
C CYS A 35 27.48 20.45 -9.37
N HIS A 36 28.17 20.17 -8.26
CA HIS A 36 28.55 21.16 -7.25
C HIS A 36 30.05 21.27 -6.99
N ASP A 37 30.89 20.44 -7.63
CA ASP A 37 32.33 20.34 -7.37
C ASP A 37 32.67 20.02 -5.89
N GLU A 38 31.79 19.26 -5.21
CA GLU A 38 31.94 18.87 -3.81
C GLU A 38 32.20 17.38 -3.63
N PHE A 39 32.94 17.01 -2.56
CA PHE A 39 33.13 15.63 -2.13
C PHE A 39 33.05 15.48 -0.61
N GLN A 40 32.17 14.59 -0.14
CA GLN A 40 32.03 14.26 1.27
C GLN A 40 32.67 12.90 1.58
N SER A 41 33.61 12.88 2.53
CA SER A 41 34.31 11.66 2.94
C SER A 41 33.48 10.72 3.82
N LYS A 42 32.43 11.25 4.48
CA LYS A 42 31.56 10.48 5.36
C LYS A 42 30.42 9.86 4.56
N TYR A 43 30.43 8.54 4.44
CA TYR A 43 29.37 7.80 3.76
C TYR A 43 28.02 7.94 4.48
N LYS A 44 27.00 8.38 3.74
CA LYS A 44 25.59 8.28 4.11
C LYS A 44 24.88 7.48 3.01
N PRO A 45 24.12 6.42 3.34
CA PRO A 45 23.37 5.67 2.34
C PRO A 45 22.23 6.53 1.78
N THR A 46 22.05 6.52 0.46
CA THR A 46 20.85 7.06 -0.21
C THR A 46 19.65 6.20 0.19
N ILE A 47 18.58 6.85 0.65
CA ILE A 47 17.29 6.21 0.95
C ILE A 47 16.34 6.66 -0.17
N GLY A 48 15.84 5.73 -0.99
CA GLY A 48 15.00 6.04 -2.15
C GLY A 48 15.78 6.59 -3.35
N VAL A 49 15.17 7.50 -4.09
CA VAL A 49 15.72 8.12 -5.32
C VAL A 49 15.77 9.63 -5.14
N ASP A 50 16.86 10.24 -5.62
CA ASP A 50 17.06 11.70 -5.63
C ASP A 50 17.44 12.14 -7.05
N PHE A 51 17.21 13.39 -7.42
CA PHE A 51 17.60 13.90 -8.74
C PHE A 51 18.29 15.27 -8.66
N HIS A 52 19.29 15.44 -9.53
CA HIS A 52 20.05 16.67 -9.64
C HIS A 52 20.06 17.19 -11.07
N THR A 53 20.01 18.51 -11.24
CA THR A 53 20.03 19.14 -12.56
C THR A 53 21.36 19.83 -12.82
N LYS A 54 21.92 19.67 -14.02
CA LYS A 54 23.14 20.38 -14.45
C LYS A 54 23.07 20.73 -15.93
N GLU A 55 23.27 22.01 -16.24
CA GLU A 55 23.46 22.48 -17.62
C GLU A 55 24.86 22.13 -18.12
N MET A 56 24.94 21.64 -19.35
CA MET A 56 26.20 21.47 -20.09
C MET A 56 26.01 21.80 -21.56
N GLU A 57 27.09 22.15 -22.25
CA GLU A 57 27.07 22.41 -23.68
C GLU A 57 27.86 21.31 -24.41
N VAL A 58 27.20 20.57 -25.30
CA VAL A 58 27.78 19.48 -26.08
C VAL A 58 27.40 19.67 -27.54
N MET A 59 28.38 19.60 -28.46
CA MET A 59 28.17 19.87 -29.89
C MET A 59 27.54 21.25 -30.18
N ASN A 60 27.88 22.28 -29.38
CA ASN A 60 27.29 23.62 -29.40
C ASN A 60 25.77 23.67 -29.14
N ILE A 61 25.24 22.63 -28.48
CA ILE A 61 23.85 22.56 -28.03
C ILE A 61 23.85 22.60 -26.52
N LYS A 62 23.07 23.52 -25.95
CA LYS A 62 22.82 23.57 -24.51
C LYS A 62 21.85 22.45 -24.15
N VAL A 63 22.25 21.61 -23.19
CA VAL A 63 21.43 20.54 -22.66
C VAL A 63 21.32 20.64 -21.15
N ILE A 64 20.14 20.33 -20.64
CA ILE A 64 19.86 20.25 -19.21
C ILE A 64 19.87 18.78 -18.83
N LEU A 65 20.89 18.32 -18.09
CA LEU A 65 20.94 16.95 -17.58
C LEU A 65 20.16 16.83 -16.28
N GLN A 66 19.26 15.85 -16.22
CA GLN A 66 18.62 15.38 -15.00
C GLN A 66 19.28 14.07 -14.59
N LEU A 67 20.13 14.10 -13.55
CA LEU A 67 20.86 12.95 -13.01
C LEU A 67 20.05 12.31 -11.89
N TRP A 68 19.54 11.09 -12.11
CA TRP A 68 18.73 10.35 -11.16
C TRP A 68 19.61 9.40 -10.33
N ASP A 69 19.86 9.74 -9.06
CA ASP A 69 20.62 8.91 -8.10
C ASP A 69 19.73 7.81 -7.52
N ILE A 70 19.99 6.57 -7.91
CA ILE A 70 19.16 5.43 -7.48
C ILE A 70 19.85 4.67 -6.34
N ALA A 71 19.15 4.43 -5.22
CA ALA A 71 19.71 3.72 -4.08
C ALA A 71 20.28 2.33 -4.44
N GLY A 72 21.54 2.09 -4.05
CA GLY A 72 22.27 0.85 -4.40
C GLY A 72 21.93 -0.38 -3.54
N GLN A 73 21.01 -0.22 -2.57
CA GLN A 73 20.52 -1.30 -1.69
C GLN A 73 19.28 -2.01 -2.27
N GLU A 74 18.59 -1.38 -3.23
CA GLU A 74 17.24 -1.74 -3.69
C GLU A 74 17.24 -2.81 -4.79
N ARG A 75 18.07 -3.85 -4.63
CA ARG A 75 18.02 -5.01 -5.55
C ARG A 75 16.85 -5.95 -5.26
N PHE A 76 15.96 -5.60 -4.32
CA PHE A 76 14.71 -6.35 -4.08
C PHE A 76 13.55 -5.71 -4.84
N GLY A 77 13.43 -6.03 -6.13
CA GLY A 77 12.14 -6.01 -6.82
C GLY A 77 11.83 -4.81 -7.72
N HIS A 78 10.65 -4.92 -8.35
CA HIS A 78 10.09 -4.07 -9.41
C HIS A 78 10.01 -2.56 -9.12
N MET A 79 10.29 -2.10 -7.89
CA MET A 79 10.22 -0.68 -7.50
C MET A 79 11.29 0.18 -8.21
N THR A 80 12.49 -0.35 -8.42
CA THR A 80 13.60 0.38 -9.07
C THR A 80 13.35 0.63 -10.56
N ARG A 81 12.58 -0.26 -11.24
CA ARG A 81 12.30 -0.19 -12.69
C ARG A 81 11.34 0.94 -13.06
N VAL A 82 10.54 1.44 -12.11
CA VAL A 82 9.64 2.60 -12.34
C VAL A 82 10.45 3.84 -12.74
N TYR A 83 11.60 4.05 -12.10
CA TYR A 83 12.47 5.20 -12.39
C TYR A 83 13.16 5.11 -13.75
N PHE A 84 13.23 3.93 -14.35
CA PHE A 84 13.89 3.73 -15.64
C PHE A 84 13.07 4.28 -16.79
N GLN A 85 11.75 4.47 -16.64
CA GLN A 85 10.88 4.97 -17.70
C GLN A 85 11.35 6.33 -18.24
N ASN A 86 11.30 6.48 -19.56
CA ASN A 86 11.68 7.70 -20.29
C ASN A 86 13.12 8.18 -20.00
N ALA A 87 14.04 7.29 -19.63
CA ALA A 87 15.45 7.66 -19.57
C ALA A 87 16.03 7.78 -21.00
N ASP A 88 16.89 8.77 -21.19
CA ASP A 88 17.62 9.01 -22.43
C ASP A 88 19.01 8.35 -22.40
N GLY A 89 19.55 8.11 -21.20
CA GLY A 89 20.80 7.39 -21.00
C GLY A 89 21.01 6.88 -19.57
N ALA A 90 22.07 6.11 -19.37
CA ALA A 90 22.41 5.59 -18.04
C ALA A 90 23.93 5.54 -17.77
N LEU A 91 24.28 5.69 -16.50
CA LEU A 91 25.60 5.49 -15.92
C LEU A 91 25.55 4.32 -14.94
N VAL A 92 26.32 3.27 -15.23
CA VAL A 92 26.48 2.13 -14.30
C VAL A 92 27.80 2.29 -13.57
N VAL A 93 27.74 2.44 -12.24
CA VAL A 93 28.91 2.75 -11.41
C VAL A 93 29.30 1.54 -10.57
N PHE A 94 30.57 1.15 -10.67
CA PHE A 94 31.17 0.18 -9.76
C PHE A 94 32.39 0.76 -9.04
N ASP A 95 32.80 0.11 -7.95
CA ASP A 95 33.94 0.50 -7.13
C ASP A 95 35.18 -0.27 -7.59
N ALA A 96 36.17 0.44 -8.13
CA ALA A 96 37.40 -0.14 -8.66
C ALA A 96 38.25 -0.87 -7.60
N THR A 97 37.98 -0.67 -6.30
CA THR A 97 38.64 -1.41 -5.21
C THR A 97 37.90 -2.68 -4.81
N ARG A 98 36.69 -2.91 -5.34
CA ARG A 98 35.81 -4.04 -4.97
C ARG A 98 35.27 -4.77 -6.19
N VAL A 99 35.95 -5.85 -6.58
CA VAL A 99 35.59 -6.72 -7.73
C VAL A 99 34.14 -7.22 -7.68
N ALA A 100 33.57 -7.48 -6.49
CA ALA A 100 32.17 -7.88 -6.36
C ALA A 100 31.18 -6.83 -6.92
N THR A 101 31.54 -5.55 -6.92
CA THR A 101 30.70 -4.49 -7.49
C THR A 101 30.80 -4.41 -9.01
N PHE A 102 31.92 -4.84 -9.58
CA PHE A 102 32.11 -4.97 -11.04
C PHE A 102 31.19 -6.05 -11.62
N HIS A 103 31.13 -7.24 -10.99
CA HIS A 103 30.15 -8.26 -11.41
C HIS A 103 28.70 -7.76 -11.27
N GLY A 104 28.43 -6.93 -10.28
CA GLY A 104 27.14 -6.28 -10.12
C GLY A 104 26.77 -5.30 -11.24
N ALA A 105 27.76 -4.74 -11.96
CA ALA A 105 27.51 -3.81 -13.06
C ALA A 105 26.83 -4.50 -14.25
N LYS A 106 27.18 -5.76 -14.54
CA LYS A 106 26.49 -6.56 -15.56
C LYS A 106 25.01 -6.71 -15.22
N GLU A 107 24.74 -7.06 -13.96
CA GLU A 107 23.36 -7.28 -13.51
C GLU A 107 22.51 -6.01 -13.63
N TRP A 108 23.11 -4.84 -13.37
CA TRP A 108 22.44 -3.55 -13.58
C TRP A 108 22.22 -3.22 -15.06
N LYS A 109 23.12 -3.65 -15.94
CA LYS A 109 22.97 -3.48 -17.39
C LYS A 109 21.86 -4.37 -17.93
N ASP A 110 21.82 -5.63 -17.52
CA ASP A 110 20.76 -6.57 -17.88
C ASP A 110 19.39 -6.02 -17.43
N ASP A 111 19.30 -5.47 -16.21
CA ASP A 111 18.06 -4.86 -15.68
C ASP A 111 17.63 -3.60 -16.46
N ILE A 112 18.58 -2.80 -16.96
CA ILE A 112 18.29 -1.65 -17.84
C ILE A 112 17.78 -2.18 -19.18
N ASP A 113 18.49 -3.08 -19.83
CA ASP A 113 18.15 -3.59 -21.17
C ASP A 113 16.78 -4.29 -21.19
N ASP A 114 16.46 -5.03 -20.14
CA ASP A 114 15.13 -5.62 -19.93
C ASP A 114 13.98 -4.60 -20.00
N CYS A 115 14.24 -3.34 -19.65
CA CYS A 115 13.26 -2.26 -19.65
C CYS A 115 13.13 -1.55 -21.00
N PHE A 116 14.12 -1.66 -21.90
CA PHE A 116 14.17 -0.95 -23.18
C PHE A 116 14.26 -1.93 -24.35
N SER A 117 13.11 -2.46 -24.77
CA SER A 117 13.00 -3.62 -25.70
C SER A 117 13.02 -3.28 -27.20
N LYS A 118 13.05 -2.01 -27.59
CA LYS A 118 13.05 -1.59 -29.02
C LYS A 118 14.31 -0.84 -29.46
N ASP A 119 14.96 -0.10 -28.58
CA ASP A 119 16.25 0.56 -28.80
C ASP A 119 17.09 0.47 -27.52
N ALA A 120 18.31 -0.06 -27.60
CA ALA A 120 19.17 -0.21 -26.43
C ALA A 120 19.55 1.17 -25.87
N LEU A 121 19.29 1.39 -24.58
CA LEU A 121 19.56 2.66 -23.92
C LEU A 121 21.07 2.96 -23.94
N PRO A 122 21.51 4.13 -24.45
CA PRO A 122 22.89 4.61 -24.33
C PRO A 122 23.39 4.49 -22.88
N THR A 123 24.36 3.61 -22.62
CA THR A 123 24.83 3.31 -21.25
C THR A 123 26.35 3.31 -21.16
N VAL A 124 26.91 4.03 -20.19
CA VAL A 124 28.36 4.12 -19.94
C VAL A 124 28.73 3.46 -18.60
N LEU A 125 29.84 2.73 -18.57
CA LEU A 125 30.36 2.06 -17.38
C LEU A 125 31.41 2.93 -16.67
N LEU A 126 31.25 3.17 -15.37
CA LEU A 126 32.18 3.98 -14.56
C LEU A 126 32.90 3.12 -13.51
N ALA A 127 34.22 3.05 -13.62
CA ALA A 127 35.12 2.43 -12.66
C ALA A 127 35.57 3.46 -11.61
N ASN A 128 34.75 3.67 -10.59
CA ASN A 128 34.92 4.75 -9.62
C ASN A 128 35.94 4.42 -8.53
N LYS A 129 36.49 5.48 -7.90
CA LYS A 129 37.57 5.43 -6.90
C LYS A 129 38.93 5.02 -7.49
N SER A 130 39.18 5.42 -8.73
CA SER A 130 40.47 5.19 -9.41
C SER A 130 41.65 5.93 -8.75
N ASP A 131 41.38 6.88 -7.85
CA ASP A 131 42.38 7.59 -7.06
C ASP A 131 43.00 6.73 -5.94
N LEU A 132 42.39 5.59 -5.60
CA LEU A 132 42.87 4.72 -4.53
C LEU A 132 43.94 3.74 -5.05
N PRO A 133 45.01 3.46 -4.26
CA PRO A 133 46.11 2.61 -4.69
C PRO A 133 45.75 1.11 -4.80
N GLN A 134 44.55 0.72 -4.37
CA GLN A 134 44.06 -0.68 -4.37
C GLN A 134 43.07 -0.97 -5.50
N THR A 135 43.19 -0.28 -6.63
CA THR A 135 42.31 -0.50 -7.79
C THR A 135 42.66 -1.81 -8.48
N THR A 136 41.68 -2.71 -8.61
CA THR A 136 41.74 -3.97 -9.35
C THR A 136 40.74 -3.92 -10.50
N ILE A 137 41.02 -3.04 -11.46
CA ILE A 137 40.25 -2.99 -12.72
C ILE A 137 40.72 -4.16 -13.59
N PRO A 138 39.83 -5.04 -14.06
CA PRO A 138 40.20 -6.14 -14.94
C PRO A 138 40.81 -5.65 -16.27
N ASP A 139 41.82 -6.35 -16.77
CA ASP A 139 42.49 -6.01 -18.04
C ASP A 139 41.57 -6.19 -19.27
N ASP A 140 40.52 -6.99 -19.12
CA ASP A 140 39.49 -7.30 -20.13
C ASP A 140 38.26 -6.37 -20.05
N ILE A 141 38.35 -5.22 -19.37
CA ILE A 141 37.20 -4.33 -19.18
C ILE A 141 36.64 -3.74 -20.49
N GLU A 142 37.49 -3.56 -21.50
CA GLU A 142 37.08 -3.12 -22.85
C GLU A 142 36.25 -4.22 -23.53
N GLU A 143 36.71 -5.47 -23.48
CA GLU A 143 35.97 -6.64 -23.99
C GLU A 143 34.64 -6.82 -23.24
N PHE A 144 34.64 -6.62 -21.91
CA PHE A 144 33.41 -6.65 -21.11
C PHE A 144 32.40 -5.59 -21.55
N CYS A 145 32.85 -4.39 -21.92
CA CYS A 145 31.96 -3.32 -22.38
C CYS A 145 31.31 -3.67 -23.72
N GLU A 146 32.11 -4.16 -24.67
CA GLU A 146 31.60 -4.59 -25.98
C GLU A 146 30.62 -5.76 -25.85
N GLN A 147 30.95 -6.78 -25.06
CA GLN A 147 30.13 -7.99 -24.91
C GLN A 147 28.78 -7.73 -24.23
N ASN A 148 28.68 -6.72 -23.35
CA ASN A 148 27.46 -6.42 -22.59
C ASN A 148 26.78 -5.13 -23.08
N GLY A 149 27.16 -4.60 -24.24
CA GLY A 149 26.48 -3.48 -24.88
C GLY A 149 26.61 -2.14 -24.14
N PHE A 150 27.74 -1.90 -23.48
CA PHE A 150 28.11 -0.57 -22.98
C PHE A 150 28.76 0.27 -24.09
N LEU A 151 28.55 1.58 -24.07
CA LEU A 151 29.16 2.50 -25.03
C LEU A 151 30.67 2.60 -24.84
N ASN A 152 31.11 2.76 -23.59
CA ASN A 152 32.51 2.87 -23.22
C ASN A 152 32.69 2.67 -21.70
N CYS A 153 33.93 2.49 -21.25
CA CYS A 153 34.30 2.47 -19.84
C CYS A 153 35.25 3.63 -19.49
N PHE A 154 34.94 4.35 -18.42
CA PHE A 154 35.81 5.41 -17.90
C PHE A 154 36.29 5.08 -16.50
N LYS A 155 37.58 5.33 -16.25
CA LYS A 155 38.14 5.35 -14.89
C LYS A 155 37.78 6.68 -14.26
N THR A 156 37.04 6.66 -13.15
CA THR A 156 36.55 7.88 -12.52
C THR A 156 36.97 8.01 -11.06
N SER A 157 37.07 9.25 -10.59
CA SER A 157 37.15 9.53 -9.15
C SER A 157 36.23 10.67 -8.76
N ALA A 158 35.24 10.36 -7.93
CA ALA A 158 34.41 11.37 -7.26
C ALA A 158 35.22 12.32 -6.35
N LYS A 159 36.42 11.91 -5.92
CA LYS A 159 37.26 12.69 -5.00
C LYS A 159 37.92 13.87 -5.71
N ASP A 160 38.51 13.65 -6.87
CA ASP A 160 39.25 14.68 -7.62
C ASP A 160 38.61 15.09 -8.95
N GLY A 161 37.49 14.46 -9.34
CA GLY A 161 36.73 14.77 -10.55
C GLY A 161 37.21 14.05 -11.81
N THR A 162 38.29 13.26 -11.73
CA THR A 162 38.88 12.58 -12.90
C THR A 162 37.84 11.76 -13.66
N GLY A 163 37.75 11.93 -14.98
CA GLY A 163 37.00 11.08 -15.90
C GLY A 163 35.48 11.23 -15.89
N ILE A 164 34.90 12.05 -14.99
CA ILE A 164 33.44 12.19 -14.83
C ILE A 164 32.85 13.01 -15.98
N THR A 165 33.46 14.16 -16.30
CA THR A 165 32.97 15.07 -17.34
C THR A 165 33.11 14.45 -18.73
N GLU A 166 34.21 13.74 -18.98
CA GLU A 166 34.46 13.02 -20.22
C GLU A 166 33.41 11.93 -20.46
N ALA A 167 33.08 11.15 -19.41
CA ALA A 167 32.09 10.09 -19.49
C ALA A 167 30.67 10.62 -19.79
N LEU A 168 30.26 11.70 -19.13
CA LEU A 168 28.96 12.34 -19.38
C LEU A 168 28.91 13.00 -20.76
N THR A 169 29.99 13.62 -21.20
CA THR A 169 30.07 14.21 -22.55
C THR A 169 29.94 13.15 -23.64
N ASP A 170 30.58 11.99 -23.47
CA ASP A 170 30.50 10.87 -24.42
C ASP A 170 29.07 10.30 -24.50
N LEU A 171 28.43 10.09 -23.34
CA LEU A 171 27.04 9.64 -23.24
C LEU A 171 26.09 10.63 -23.95
N VAL A 172 26.17 11.91 -23.60
CA VAL A 172 25.31 12.97 -24.18
C VAL A 172 25.54 13.12 -25.67
N THR A 173 26.78 13.05 -26.13
CA THR A 173 27.11 13.08 -27.57
C THR A 173 26.41 11.95 -28.32
N LYS A 174 26.38 10.75 -27.75
CA LYS A 174 25.68 9.60 -28.36
C LYS A 174 24.17 9.81 -28.40
N ILE A 175 23.57 10.29 -27.32
CA ILE A 175 22.14 10.59 -27.22
C ILE A 175 21.74 11.63 -28.28
N LEU A 176 22.46 12.75 -28.35
CA LEU A 176 22.17 13.82 -29.33
C LEU A 176 22.31 13.35 -30.78
N LYS A 177 23.29 12.50 -31.10
CA LYS A 177 23.42 11.91 -32.44
C LYS A 177 22.22 11.02 -32.78
N ASN A 178 21.76 10.18 -31.85
CA ASN A 178 20.58 9.34 -32.05
C ASN A 178 19.32 10.19 -32.29
N HIS A 179 19.14 11.29 -31.53
CA HIS A 179 18.04 12.25 -31.74
C HIS A 179 18.12 12.97 -33.10
N MET A 180 19.31 13.38 -33.55
CA MET A 180 19.45 14.03 -34.86
C MET A 180 19.19 13.07 -36.05
N GLU A 181 19.46 11.77 -35.87
CA GLU A 181 19.18 10.75 -36.89
C GLU A 181 17.71 10.36 -36.97
N SER A 182 16.96 10.41 -35.86
CA SER A 182 15.51 10.14 -35.85
C SER A 182 14.71 11.26 -36.52
N VAL A 183 15.14 12.52 -36.37
CA VAL A 183 14.53 13.69 -37.02
C VAL A 183 14.70 13.68 -38.55
N LYS A 184 15.79 13.09 -39.08
CA LYS A 184 16.05 13.01 -40.53
C LYS A 184 15.23 11.94 -41.27
N LYS A 185 14.48 11.08 -40.57
CA LYS A 185 13.75 9.93 -41.16
C LYS A 185 12.22 10.14 -41.28
N ALA A 186 11.67 11.30 -40.89
CA ALA A 186 10.24 11.59 -41.06
C ALA A 186 9.93 12.04 -42.51
N PRO A 187 8.88 11.51 -43.20
CA PRO A 187 8.49 11.97 -44.53
C PRO A 187 7.70 13.29 -44.48
N GLU A 188 7.96 14.18 -45.44
CA GLU A 188 7.17 15.39 -45.74
C GLU A 188 5.78 15.09 -46.34
N GLU A 189 4.88 16.08 -46.23
CA GLU A 189 3.49 16.23 -46.74
C GLU A 189 2.37 16.00 -45.70
N GLN A 190 1.40 16.90 -45.46
CA GLN A 190 0.78 17.90 -46.33
C GLN A 190 0.48 19.21 -45.58
N GLY A 191 0.62 20.33 -46.29
CA GLY A 191 0.46 21.68 -45.76
C GLY A 191 -0.96 22.19 -45.61
N PHE A 192 -1.14 23.10 -44.66
CA PHE A 192 -2.21 24.10 -44.66
C PHE A 192 -1.60 25.45 -44.25
N LYS A 193 -1.84 26.49 -45.06
CA LYS A 193 -1.27 27.85 -44.91
C LYS A 193 -2.40 28.86 -44.71
N LEU A 194 -2.06 29.94 -43.98
CA LEU A 194 -2.70 31.27 -43.87
C LEU A 194 -3.85 31.34 -42.83
N THR A 195 -3.96 32.31 -41.92
CA THR A 195 -3.52 33.72 -41.92
C THR A 195 -3.36 34.29 -40.50
N ASP A 196 -2.50 35.31 -40.40
CA ASP A 196 -2.36 36.30 -39.33
C ASP A 196 -3.67 36.88 -38.78
N LYS A 197 -3.74 37.04 -37.45
CA LYS A 197 -4.05 38.33 -36.77
C LYS A 197 -4.03 38.17 -35.26
N VAL A 198 -2.98 38.71 -34.64
CA VAL A 198 -2.95 39.10 -33.23
C VAL A 198 -3.56 40.51 -33.09
N PRO A 199 -4.32 40.80 -32.02
CA PRO A 199 -4.27 42.11 -31.40
C PRO A 199 -3.55 42.01 -30.05
N SER A 200 -2.45 42.74 -30.00
CA SER A 200 -1.65 43.09 -28.84
C SER A 200 -2.46 43.86 -27.79
N GLN A 201 -2.23 43.60 -26.50
CA GLN A 201 -2.13 44.65 -25.49
C GLN A 201 -0.98 44.38 -24.52
N GLN A 202 -0.14 45.42 -24.42
CA GLN A 202 1.04 45.59 -23.57
C GLN A 202 0.65 45.93 -22.13
N GLY A 203 1.54 45.65 -21.17
CA GLY A 203 1.61 46.40 -19.91
C GLY A 203 2.03 45.62 -18.65
N GLU A 204 3.34 45.54 -18.40
CA GLU A 204 4.01 45.37 -17.09
C GLU A 204 3.53 46.37 -15.99
N PRO A 205 3.94 46.32 -14.70
CA PRO A 205 5.09 45.59 -14.10
C PRO A 205 4.88 44.89 -12.73
N THR A 206 5.88 44.07 -12.43
CA THR A 206 6.40 43.60 -11.13
C THR A 206 6.00 44.35 -9.84
N LYS A 207 5.71 43.58 -8.78
CA LYS A 207 6.05 43.94 -7.39
C LYS A 207 6.79 42.80 -6.70
N LYS A 208 8.04 43.13 -6.33
CA LYS A 208 8.87 42.47 -5.31
C LYS A 208 8.09 42.22 -4.01
N TYR A 209 8.35 41.08 -3.38
CA TYR A 209 8.45 41.01 -1.92
C TYR A 209 9.82 40.43 -1.55
N GLU A 210 10.62 41.30 -0.95
CA GLU A 210 11.89 40.99 -0.29
C GLU A 210 11.62 40.22 1.01
N GLY A 211 12.58 39.37 1.38
CA GLY A 211 12.48 38.45 2.50
C GLY A 211 12.45 39.09 3.88
N ILE A 212 11.96 38.29 4.84
CA ILE A 212 12.24 38.45 6.25
C ILE A 212 12.64 37.07 6.78
N ASN A 213 13.95 36.90 6.94
CA ASN A 213 14.52 35.89 7.82
C ASN A 213 14.24 36.30 9.27
N SER A 214 13.50 35.48 10.00
CA SER A 214 13.53 35.50 11.46
C SER A 214 13.36 34.08 12.00
N PHE A 215 14.51 33.47 12.27
CA PHE A 215 14.66 32.34 13.18
C PHE A 215 14.20 32.75 14.59
N ILE A 216 13.29 31.99 15.19
CA ILE A 216 13.21 31.84 16.65
C ILE A 216 13.02 30.34 16.97
N PRO A 217 13.83 29.79 17.91
CA PRO A 217 13.89 28.36 18.20
C PRO A 217 12.95 27.97 19.34
N TYR A 218 12.50 26.71 19.34
CA TYR A 218 11.98 26.05 20.54
C TYR A 218 13.01 25.05 21.08
N GLY A 219 13.55 25.34 22.27
CA GLY A 219 13.95 24.30 23.23
C GLY A 219 12.68 23.68 23.87
N GLN A 220 12.72 22.59 24.64
CA GLN A 220 13.67 22.24 25.69
C GLN A 220 13.37 20.81 26.24
N PHE A 221 14.42 20.11 26.74
CA PHE A 221 14.46 19.19 27.92
C PHE A 221 13.71 17.83 27.90
N TYR A 222 14.20 16.66 28.38
CA TYR A 222 15.28 16.10 29.25
C TYR A 222 15.42 14.56 28.93
N PRO A 223 16.24 13.71 29.59
CA PRO A 223 17.66 13.78 29.99
C PRO A 223 18.50 12.55 29.55
N GLU A 224 19.80 12.66 29.85
CA GLU A 224 20.94 11.77 29.63
C GLU A 224 20.87 10.37 30.29
N GLN A 225 21.51 9.38 29.66
CA GLN A 225 22.36 8.42 30.38
C GLN A 225 23.67 8.16 29.64
N SER A 226 24.73 8.08 30.44
CA SER A 226 26.13 8.28 30.16
C SER A 226 26.86 7.02 29.69
N ALA A 227 27.77 7.21 28.73
CA ALA A 227 28.81 6.26 28.37
C ALA A 227 30.06 6.52 29.22
N PHE A 228 30.60 5.46 29.84
CA PHE A 228 31.93 5.48 30.47
C PHE A 228 32.90 4.65 29.63
N THR A 229 33.89 5.33 29.05
CA THR A 229 35.04 4.79 28.32
C THR A 229 36.16 4.50 29.31
N LEU A 230 36.87 3.38 29.18
CA LEU A 230 38.23 3.26 29.72
C LEU A 230 39.11 2.43 28.77
N SER A 231 40.16 3.09 28.29
CA SER A 231 41.27 2.56 27.48
C SER A 231 42.21 1.68 28.31
N PHE A 232 43.11 0.90 27.70
CA PHE A 232 44.56 1.03 27.98
C PHE A 232 45.45 0.29 26.96
N LYS A 233 46.66 0.84 26.82
CA LYS A 233 47.73 0.64 25.83
C LYS A 233 48.60 -0.60 26.08
N SER A 234 49.32 -0.99 25.03
CA SER A 234 50.40 -1.98 24.97
C SER A 234 51.79 -1.41 25.34
N ASN A 235 52.64 -2.23 25.99
CA ASN A 235 54.01 -2.66 25.57
C ASN A 235 55.10 -2.76 26.67
N ASN A 236 55.95 -3.80 26.45
CA ASN A 236 57.36 -4.02 26.86
C ASN A 236 57.63 -4.43 28.33
N SER A 237 58.63 -5.26 28.71
CA SER A 237 59.56 -6.21 28.06
C SER A 237 60.49 -6.82 29.15
N LEU A 238 61.01 -8.04 28.92
CA LEU A 238 62.29 -8.65 29.38
C LEU A 238 62.51 -9.22 30.83
N ALA A 239 62.86 -10.54 30.80
CA ALA A 239 63.55 -11.55 31.67
C ALA A 239 64.57 -11.11 32.79
N PRO A 240 65.28 -12.00 33.56
CA PRO A 240 65.42 -13.49 33.52
C PRO A 240 65.60 -14.30 34.87
N HIS A 241 65.66 -15.66 34.76
CA HIS A 241 66.40 -16.69 35.57
C HIS A 241 66.22 -16.80 37.13
N THR A 242 66.33 -17.92 37.89
CA THR A 242 66.83 -19.32 37.78
C THR A 242 66.53 -20.13 39.07
N SER A 243 66.37 -21.47 38.96
CA SER A 243 66.64 -22.55 39.96
C SER A 243 65.77 -22.61 41.24
N SER A 244 65.40 -23.76 41.85
CA SER A 244 66.02 -25.08 41.91
C SER A 244 64.99 -26.21 42.19
N SER A 245 65.42 -27.44 41.87
CA SER A 245 64.83 -28.77 42.09
C SER A 245 64.43 -29.07 43.56
N ARG A 246 63.56 -30.02 43.95
CA ARG A 246 63.44 -31.43 43.49
C ARG A 246 62.24 -32.12 44.21
N LYS A 247 61.42 -32.84 43.44
CA LYS A 247 60.65 -34.10 43.68
C LYS A 247 59.89 -34.36 45.00
N LEU A 248 58.59 -34.64 44.90
CA LEU A 248 58.01 -35.98 45.15
C LEU A 248 56.56 -36.09 44.62
N GLN A 249 56.25 -37.26 44.03
CA GLN A 249 55.05 -37.63 43.25
C GLN A 249 53.76 -37.70 44.08
N ILE A 250 52.59 -37.52 43.45
CA ILE A 250 51.61 -38.59 43.14
C ILE A 250 50.42 -38.02 42.31
N ASP A 251 50.16 -38.75 41.23
CA ASP A 251 49.00 -38.90 40.32
C ASP A 251 48.27 -37.74 39.62
N GLN A 252 48.35 -37.83 38.29
CA GLN A 252 47.47 -37.26 37.28
C GLN A 252 46.12 -37.98 37.26
N GLN A 253 45.02 -37.23 37.32
CA GLN A 253 43.85 -37.52 36.51
C GLN A 253 43.61 -36.34 35.57
N SER A 254 43.71 -36.64 34.28
CA SER A 254 43.76 -35.73 33.15
C SER A 254 42.40 -35.06 32.88
N ILE A 255 42.36 -33.74 32.98
CA ILE A 255 41.32 -32.91 32.35
C ILE A 255 41.61 -32.94 30.84
N VAL A 256 40.77 -33.63 30.08
CA VAL A 256 40.82 -33.63 28.61
C VAL A 256 40.37 -32.27 28.10
N SER A 257 41.28 -31.46 27.57
CA SER A 257 40.94 -30.20 26.90
C SER A 257 40.42 -30.47 25.48
N TYR A 258 39.21 -30.02 25.18
CA TYR A 258 38.55 -30.17 23.88
C TYR A 258 39.22 -29.34 22.75
N PRO A 259 39.21 -29.81 21.49
CA PRO A 259 39.67 -29.00 20.35
C PRO A 259 38.73 -27.82 20.09
N LYS A 260 39.27 -26.59 20.02
CA LYS A 260 38.49 -25.34 19.81
C LYS A 260 37.53 -25.38 18.61
N LYS A 261 37.86 -26.11 17.54
CA LYS A 261 37.02 -26.21 16.32
C LYS A 261 35.73 -27.00 16.55
N ASP A 262 35.72 -28.00 17.42
CA ASP A 262 34.53 -28.81 17.68
C ASP A 262 33.58 -28.12 18.65
N CYS A 263 34.10 -27.35 19.62
CA CYS A 263 33.28 -26.49 20.49
C CYS A 263 32.51 -25.42 19.71
N VAL A 264 33.13 -24.79 18.71
CA VAL A 264 32.47 -23.77 17.87
C VAL A 264 31.36 -24.38 17.03
N ARG A 265 31.58 -25.56 16.43
CA ARG A 265 30.54 -26.28 15.66
C ARG A 265 29.34 -26.67 16.51
N HIS A 266 29.58 -27.12 17.74
CA HIS A 266 28.51 -27.45 18.68
C HIS A 266 27.80 -26.20 19.20
N ALA A 267 28.52 -25.11 19.49
CA ALA A 267 27.92 -23.84 19.87
C ALA A 267 26.98 -23.33 18.78
N PHE A 268 27.41 -23.30 17.50
CA PHE A 268 26.54 -22.91 16.39
C PHE A 268 25.33 -23.83 16.23
N TYR A 269 25.49 -25.15 16.38
CA TYR A 269 24.37 -26.10 16.31
C TYR A 269 23.35 -25.88 17.43
N TRP A 270 23.80 -25.68 18.67
CA TRP A 270 22.91 -25.46 19.82
C TRP A 270 22.29 -24.06 19.82
N THR A 271 23.01 -23.03 19.35
CA THR A 271 22.44 -21.70 19.12
C THR A 271 21.40 -21.74 18.01
N PHE A 272 21.66 -22.46 16.90
CA PHE A 272 20.68 -22.70 15.83
C PHE A 272 19.47 -23.48 16.34
N LEU A 273 19.67 -24.49 17.19
CA LEU A 273 18.58 -25.25 17.82
C LEU A 273 17.73 -24.36 18.75
N CYS A 274 18.36 -23.51 19.58
CA CYS A 274 17.64 -22.53 20.41
C CYS A 274 16.87 -21.51 19.56
N PHE A 275 17.42 -21.09 18.42
CA PHE A 275 16.77 -20.18 17.48
C PHE A 275 15.60 -20.86 16.74
N TRP A 276 15.77 -22.12 16.34
CA TRP A 276 14.76 -22.96 15.68
C TRP A 276 13.60 -23.32 16.62
N MET A 277 13.89 -23.52 17.92
CA MET A 277 12.87 -23.70 18.96
C MET A 277 12.11 -22.41 19.30
N ALA A 278 12.62 -21.23 18.93
CA ALA A 278 12.04 -19.93 19.31
C ALA A 278 11.24 -19.24 18.17
N CYS A 279 11.61 -19.40 16.90
CA CYS A 279 11.13 -18.49 15.84
C CYS A 279 9.88 -18.94 15.03
N PRO A 280 9.75 -20.19 14.52
CA PRO A 280 8.68 -20.48 13.55
C PRO A 280 7.32 -20.84 14.19
N LEU A 281 7.32 -21.38 15.41
CA LEU A 281 6.09 -21.85 16.08
C LEU A 281 5.24 -20.69 16.62
N PHE A 282 5.88 -19.57 16.97
CA PHE A 282 5.25 -18.47 17.70
C PHE A 282 4.31 -17.62 16.84
N ILE A 283 4.65 -17.45 15.57
CA ILE A 283 3.83 -16.72 14.59
C ILE A 283 2.64 -17.58 14.16
N TRP A 284 2.84 -18.88 13.97
CA TRP A 284 1.77 -19.81 13.61
C TRP A 284 0.72 -20.00 14.71
N VAL A 285 1.14 -20.03 15.97
CA VAL A 285 0.23 -20.11 17.14
C VAL A 285 -0.60 -18.83 17.30
N SER A 286 -0.08 -17.68 16.90
CA SER A 286 -0.74 -16.38 17.10
C SER A 286 -1.65 -15.96 15.94
N VAL A 287 -1.42 -16.48 14.73
CA VAL A 287 -2.16 -16.08 13.51
C VAL A 287 -3.16 -17.16 13.06
N GLY A 288 -2.92 -18.44 13.34
CA GLY A 288 -3.71 -19.53 12.75
C GLY A 288 -4.91 -20.06 13.55
N PHE A 289 -5.14 -19.60 14.78
CA PHE A 289 -6.01 -20.31 15.73
C PHE A 289 -7.08 -19.47 16.44
N ASN A 290 -7.70 -18.51 15.75
CA ASN A 290 -8.88 -17.79 16.27
C ASN A 290 -10.18 -18.63 16.32
N GLY A 291 -10.09 -19.95 16.47
CA GLY A 291 -11.25 -20.86 16.49
C GLY A 291 -11.05 -22.21 17.19
N ILE A 292 -9.86 -22.51 17.73
CA ILE A 292 -9.62 -23.68 18.58
C ILE A 292 -9.28 -23.16 19.96
N PRO A 293 -9.89 -23.70 21.04
CA PRO A 293 -9.50 -23.32 22.39
C PRO A 293 -7.99 -23.52 22.57
N TRP A 294 -7.30 -22.47 23.03
CA TRP A 294 -5.84 -22.36 23.12
C TRP A 294 -5.13 -23.60 23.70
N TYR A 295 -5.80 -24.36 24.57
CA TYR A 295 -5.30 -25.61 25.14
C TYR A 295 -5.10 -26.73 24.10
N GLY A 296 -5.95 -26.84 23.07
CA GLY A 296 -5.84 -27.87 22.03
C GLY A 296 -4.63 -27.66 21.11
N GLY A 297 -4.39 -26.40 20.70
CA GLY A 297 -3.20 -26.01 19.95
C GLY A 297 -1.92 -26.23 20.74
N ALA A 298 -1.92 -25.88 22.04
CA ALA A 298 -0.78 -26.11 22.93
C ALA A 298 -0.44 -27.61 23.06
N ILE A 299 -1.44 -28.50 23.19
CA ILE A 299 -1.23 -29.94 23.29
C ILE A 299 -0.66 -30.51 21.99
N LEU A 300 -1.27 -30.23 20.84
CA LEU A 300 -0.82 -30.73 19.55
C LEU A 300 0.61 -30.27 19.22
N MET A 301 0.93 -29.01 19.51
CA MET A 301 2.26 -28.46 19.30
C MET A 301 3.29 -29.07 20.25
N THR A 302 2.92 -29.37 21.50
CA THR A 302 3.79 -30.12 22.42
C THR A 302 4.18 -31.48 21.82
N PHE A 303 3.23 -32.18 21.19
CA PHE A 303 3.50 -33.47 20.52
C PHE A 303 4.38 -33.34 19.27
N LEU A 304 4.09 -32.36 18.39
CA LEU A 304 4.89 -32.09 17.18
C LEU A 304 6.31 -31.62 17.53
N TRP A 305 6.45 -30.85 18.61
CA TRP A 305 7.73 -30.38 19.12
C TRP A 305 8.55 -31.52 19.71
N LEU A 306 7.94 -32.39 20.53
CA LEU A 306 8.60 -33.59 21.04
C LEU A 306 9.08 -34.49 19.90
N THR A 307 8.26 -34.73 18.88
CA THR A 307 8.63 -35.57 17.73
C THR A 307 9.73 -34.95 16.86
N GLY A 308 9.67 -33.64 16.59
CA GLY A 308 10.74 -32.90 15.89
C GLY A 308 12.05 -32.88 16.67
N PHE A 309 11.98 -32.61 17.98
CA PHE A 309 13.12 -32.67 18.91
C PHE A 309 13.79 -34.06 18.87
N PHE A 310 13.01 -35.14 19.00
CA PHE A 310 13.56 -36.50 18.92
C PHE A 310 14.12 -36.86 17.54
N THR A 311 13.63 -36.24 16.47
CA THR A 311 14.12 -36.48 15.10
C THR A 311 15.43 -35.74 14.82
N ILE A 312 15.55 -34.49 15.29
CA ILE A 312 16.78 -33.69 15.16
C ILE A 312 17.88 -34.24 16.08
N MET A 313 17.52 -34.73 17.28
CA MET A 313 18.44 -35.46 18.16
C MET A 313 19.03 -36.72 17.51
N LYS A 314 18.37 -37.30 16.48
CA LYS A 314 18.93 -38.41 15.69
C LYS A 314 19.96 -37.97 14.63
N GLN A 315 20.07 -36.67 14.30
CA GLN A 315 20.89 -36.15 13.20
C GLN A 315 22.15 -35.37 13.65
N VAL A 316 22.55 -35.48 14.92
CA VAL A 316 23.73 -34.78 15.48
C VAL A 316 25.04 -35.23 14.79
N PRO A 317 25.97 -34.32 14.44
CA PRO A 317 27.23 -34.67 13.78
C PRO A 317 28.10 -35.63 14.61
N THR A 318 28.66 -36.66 13.97
CA THR A 318 29.44 -37.72 14.66
C THR A 318 30.87 -37.27 15.03
N TYR A 319 31.32 -37.73 16.20
CA TYR A 319 32.68 -37.50 16.73
C TYR A 319 33.70 -38.45 16.07
N ARG A 320 34.89 -37.97 15.68
CA ARG A 320 35.96 -38.85 15.17
C ARG A 320 36.82 -39.40 16.30
N LYS A 321 36.56 -40.68 16.59
CA LYS A 321 37.46 -41.76 17.07
C LYS A 321 37.51 -42.16 18.58
N PRO A 322 37.67 -43.47 18.88
CA PRO A 322 36.57 -44.27 19.47
C PRO A 322 37.00 -45.50 20.30
N GLU A 323 36.88 -45.58 21.63
CA GLU A 323 37.27 -46.85 22.30
C GLU A 323 36.27 -47.35 23.35
N HIS A 324 35.44 -48.31 22.90
CA HIS A 324 34.65 -49.34 23.62
C HIS A 324 33.28 -49.01 24.25
N SER A 325 32.33 -48.60 23.42
CA SER A 325 30.89 -48.95 23.44
C SER A 325 30.23 -48.18 22.29
N GLY A 326 29.23 -48.77 21.61
CA GLY A 326 28.65 -48.18 20.40
C GLY A 326 28.28 -46.71 20.61
N PHE A 327 28.56 -45.85 19.64
CA PHE A 327 28.34 -44.40 19.74
C PHE A 327 26.94 -44.05 20.28
N ILE A 328 25.92 -44.77 19.81
CA ILE A 328 24.53 -44.66 20.29
C ILE A 328 24.40 -45.03 21.77
N PHE A 329 25.06 -46.10 22.22
CA PHE A 329 25.06 -46.50 23.64
C PHE A 329 25.76 -45.45 24.51
N ARG A 330 26.93 -44.92 24.11
CA ARG A 330 27.65 -43.86 24.85
C ARG A 330 26.87 -42.56 24.90
N TYR A 331 26.25 -42.19 23.80
CA TYR A 331 25.40 -41.02 23.69
C TYR A 331 24.16 -41.15 24.56
N ILE A 332 23.44 -42.28 24.48
CA ILE A 332 22.30 -42.58 25.35
C ILE A 332 22.74 -42.62 26.82
N THR A 333 23.92 -43.18 27.13
CA THR A 333 24.43 -43.23 28.51
C THR A 333 24.86 -41.85 29.01
N SER A 334 25.41 -40.98 28.15
CA SER A 334 25.78 -39.60 28.47
C SER A 334 24.57 -38.69 28.64
N VAL A 335 23.54 -38.84 27.79
CA VAL A 335 22.25 -38.17 27.92
C VAL A 335 21.54 -38.67 29.17
N TYR A 336 21.49 -39.99 29.39
CA TYR A 336 20.92 -40.59 30.59
C TYR A 336 21.67 -40.18 31.86
N ALA A 337 23.00 -40.16 31.85
CA ALA A 337 23.82 -39.68 32.98
C ALA A 337 23.68 -38.18 33.20
N GLY A 338 23.56 -37.37 32.14
CA GLY A 338 23.27 -35.94 32.22
C GLY A 338 21.88 -35.67 32.81
N ILE A 339 20.86 -36.43 32.40
CA ILE A 339 19.51 -36.38 32.97
C ILE A 339 19.51 -36.85 34.44
N LYS A 340 20.27 -37.90 34.77
CA LYS A 340 20.38 -38.45 36.13
C LYS A 340 21.23 -37.57 37.06
N ALA A 341 22.17 -36.80 36.51
CA ALA A 341 23.00 -35.82 37.22
C ALA A 341 22.32 -34.44 37.33
N LEU A 342 21.36 -34.14 36.44
CA LEU A 342 20.44 -33.04 36.63
C LEU A 342 19.60 -33.36 37.86
N LYS A 343 19.87 -32.66 38.94
CA LYS A 343 19.02 -32.73 40.14
C LYS A 343 17.61 -32.36 39.71
N TRP A 344 16.61 -33.15 40.12
CA TRP A 344 15.20 -32.97 39.75
C TRP A 344 14.71 -31.52 39.89
N TYR A 345 15.23 -30.77 40.87
CA TYR A 345 14.90 -29.36 41.04
C TYR A 345 15.27 -28.47 39.84
N TRP A 346 16.36 -28.73 39.11
CA TRP A 346 16.73 -27.95 37.92
C TRP A 346 15.81 -28.24 36.74
N ILE A 347 15.37 -29.50 36.60
CA ILE A 347 14.37 -29.88 35.60
C ILE A 347 13.05 -29.18 35.92
N THR A 348 12.61 -29.25 37.18
CA THR A 348 11.39 -28.58 37.64
C THR A 348 11.45 -27.07 37.42
N LEU A 349 12.57 -26.41 37.76
CA LEU A 349 12.76 -24.98 37.53
C LEU A 349 12.75 -24.61 36.03
N ALA A 350 13.36 -25.42 35.16
CA ALA A 350 13.33 -25.19 33.72
C ALA A 350 11.91 -25.35 33.15
N VAL A 351 11.17 -26.37 33.60
CA VAL A 351 9.76 -26.58 33.20
C VAL A 351 8.88 -25.44 33.70
N ILE A 352 9.05 -24.99 34.95
CA ILE A 352 8.32 -23.85 35.50
C ILE A 352 8.66 -22.58 34.70
N GLY A 353 9.95 -22.33 34.44
CA GLY A 353 10.40 -21.17 33.66
C GLY A 353 9.83 -21.16 32.24
N PHE A 354 9.86 -22.30 31.55
CA PHE A 354 9.29 -22.41 30.20
C PHE A 354 7.76 -22.25 30.21
N THR A 355 7.07 -22.88 31.16
CA THR A 355 5.62 -22.76 31.31
C THR A 355 5.22 -21.31 31.63
N ALA A 356 6.00 -20.63 32.48
CA ALA A 356 5.77 -19.23 32.80
C ALA A 356 5.98 -18.33 31.58
N VAL A 357 7.05 -18.54 30.81
CA VAL A 357 7.29 -17.79 29.56
C VAL A 357 6.19 -18.05 28.53
N ALA A 358 5.79 -19.31 28.33
CA ALA A 358 4.72 -19.67 27.42
C ALA A 358 3.38 -19.04 27.84
N PHE A 359 3.06 -19.08 29.14
CA PHE A 359 1.85 -18.45 29.68
C PHE A 359 1.86 -16.93 29.47
N ILE A 360 2.96 -16.26 29.82
CA ILE A 360 3.13 -14.82 29.64
C ILE A 360 2.94 -14.47 28.15
N MET A 361 3.56 -15.24 27.26
CA MET A 361 3.44 -15.03 25.82
C MET A 361 2.03 -15.23 25.30
N CYS A 362 1.32 -16.29 25.71
CA CYS A 362 -0.09 -16.48 25.36
C CYS A 362 -0.96 -15.32 25.83
N VAL A 363 -0.69 -14.76 27.00
CA VAL A 363 -1.38 -13.57 27.51
C VAL A 363 -1.10 -12.35 26.61
N PHE A 364 0.15 -12.16 26.16
CA PHE A 364 0.51 -11.06 25.26
C PHE A 364 0.01 -11.24 23.83
N THR A 365 -0.23 -12.45 23.36
CA THR A 365 -0.75 -12.74 22.01
C THR A 365 -2.25 -13.05 22.00
N PHE A 366 -2.92 -12.99 23.15
CA PHE A 366 -4.36 -13.22 23.23
C PHE A 366 -5.14 -12.14 22.46
N ASN A 367 -6.13 -12.59 21.69
CA ASN A 367 -6.96 -11.76 20.81
C ASN A 367 -6.12 -10.86 19.88
N LEU A 368 -5.11 -11.43 19.24
CA LEU A 368 -4.24 -10.70 18.32
C LEU A 368 -5.05 -10.21 17.12
N CYS A 369 -4.78 -8.97 16.71
CA CYS A 369 -5.14 -8.45 15.40
C CYS A 369 -3.86 -8.28 14.60
N VAL A 370 -3.86 -8.78 13.37
CA VAL A 370 -2.79 -8.58 12.39
C VAL A 370 -3.44 -7.99 11.15
N ALA A 371 -3.41 -6.66 11.05
CA ALA A 371 -3.84 -5.97 9.85
C ALA A 371 -2.64 -5.79 8.90
N LEU A 372 -2.86 -5.92 7.59
CA LEU A 372 -1.81 -5.77 6.58
C LEU A 372 -1.78 -4.36 5.97
N TYR A 373 -2.89 -3.63 6.01
CA TYR A 373 -3.07 -2.36 5.32
C TYR A 373 -3.66 -1.26 6.22
N PRO A 374 -2.84 -0.62 7.08
CA PRO A 374 -1.39 -0.74 7.20
C PRO A 374 -0.96 -1.94 8.06
N PHE A 375 0.29 -2.39 7.91
CA PHE A 375 0.82 -3.46 8.73
C PHE A 375 0.82 -3.06 10.21
N ARG A 376 -0.11 -3.65 10.98
CA ARG A 376 -0.27 -3.36 12.41
C ARG A 376 -0.56 -4.64 13.15
N VAL A 377 0.19 -4.86 14.22
CA VAL A 377 -0.02 -5.97 15.15
C VAL A 377 -0.43 -5.40 16.49
N THR A 378 -1.64 -5.73 16.94
CA THR A 378 -2.13 -5.34 18.27
C THR A 378 -2.69 -6.54 19.01
N SER A 379 -2.45 -6.63 20.31
CA SER A 379 -3.11 -7.58 21.20
C SER A 379 -4.14 -6.89 22.09
N GLN A 380 -4.96 -7.68 22.79
CA GLN A 380 -5.95 -7.14 23.74
C GLN A 380 -5.31 -6.15 24.73
N ILE A 381 -4.15 -6.53 25.30
CA ILE A 381 -3.44 -5.71 26.29
C ILE A 381 -2.96 -4.40 25.67
N SER A 382 -2.35 -4.44 24.48
CA SER A 382 -1.91 -3.22 23.81
C SER A 382 -3.09 -2.27 23.53
N ARG A 383 -4.24 -2.80 23.10
CA ARG A 383 -5.44 -1.99 22.84
C ARG A 383 -6.03 -1.39 24.12
N GLN A 384 -6.00 -2.14 25.23
CA GLN A 384 -6.40 -1.62 26.54
C GLN A 384 -5.47 -0.51 27.05
N ILE A 385 -4.16 -0.63 26.81
CA ILE A 385 -3.17 0.40 27.15
C ILE A 385 -3.37 1.66 26.29
N ASP A 386 -3.64 1.50 25.00
CA ASP A 386 -3.90 2.60 24.06
C ASP A 386 -5.19 3.38 24.42
N GLY A 387 -6.08 2.82 25.24
CA GLY A 387 -7.37 3.40 25.60
C GLY A 387 -8.45 3.11 24.56
N VAL A 388 -9.66 3.64 24.77
CA VAL A 388 -10.81 3.41 23.88
C VAL A 388 -10.68 4.17 22.55
N SER A 389 -11.11 3.60 21.43
CA SER A 389 -11.01 4.29 20.13
C SER A 389 -12.12 5.31 19.91
N CYS A 390 -13.33 5.07 20.43
CA CYS A 390 -14.38 6.08 20.54
C CYS A 390 -14.52 6.51 22.01
N PRO A 391 -14.11 7.73 22.38
CA PRO A 391 -14.23 8.22 23.76
C PRO A 391 -15.68 8.40 24.21
N SER A 392 -15.94 8.18 25.50
CA SER A 392 -17.19 8.57 26.15
C SER A 392 -17.45 10.08 25.99
N GLY A 393 -18.72 10.41 25.81
CA GLY A 393 -19.21 11.77 25.59
C GLY A 393 -18.89 12.34 24.20
N LYS A 394 -18.71 11.48 23.20
CA LYS A 394 -18.46 11.89 21.81
C LYS A 394 -19.20 11.01 20.82
N VAL A 395 -19.60 11.63 19.71
CA VAL A 395 -20.00 10.92 18.49
C VAL A 395 -18.76 10.61 17.66
N CYS A 396 -18.64 9.38 17.19
CA CYS A 396 -17.53 8.89 16.38
C CYS A 396 -18.03 8.35 15.04
N ASN A 397 -17.13 8.22 14.07
CA ASN A 397 -17.34 7.47 12.81
C ASN A 397 -18.63 7.86 12.06
N PHE A 398 -18.91 9.16 11.94
CA PHE A 398 -20.02 9.66 11.12
C PHE A 398 -19.74 9.38 9.64
N ILE A 399 -20.71 8.79 8.93
CA ILE A 399 -20.64 8.55 7.49
C ILE A 399 -22.04 8.59 6.85
N LEU A 400 -22.08 9.05 5.61
CA LEU A 400 -23.27 9.03 4.76
C LEU A 400 -23.24 7.83 3.83
N THR A 401 -24.37 7.13 3.70
CA THR A 401 -24.53 6.03 2.73
C THR A 401 -25.72 6.28 1.82
N VAL A 402 -25.56 5.89 0.56
CA VAL A 402 -26.59 6.08 -0.47
C VAL A 402 -27.67 5.00 -0.34
N PRO A 403 -28.95 5.37 -0.19
CA PRO A 403 -30.07 4.43 -0.15
C PRO A 403 -30.56 4.06 -1.55
N GLN A 404 -31.69 3.36 -1.63
CA GLN A 404 -32.29 2.91 -2.88
C GLN A 404 -32.67 4.05 -3.84
N ASP A 405 -32.93 5.27 -3.35
CA ASP A 405 -33.21 6.45 -4.18
C ASP A 405 -32.50 7.70 -3.65
N LEU A 406 -31.41 8.09 -4.30
CA LEU A 406 -30.57 9.21 -3.89
C LEU A 406 -31.21 10.59 -4.16
N ARG A 407 -32.31 10.64 -4.91
CA ARG A 407 -33.02 11.91 -5.19
C ARG A 407 -33.81 12.38 -3.99
N VAL A 408 -34.32 11.44 -3.20
CA VAL A 408 -35.32 11.70 -2.14
C VAL A 408 -34.94 11.13 -0.78
N SER A 409 -33.77 10.49 -0.66
CA SER A 409 -33.33 9.94 0.61
C SER A 409 -31.81 9.89 0.78
N MET A 410 -31.38 9.83 2.03
CA MET A 410 -29.99 9.65 2.46
C MET A 410 -29.96 8.86 3.78
N ILE A 411 -28.96 8.03 4.02
CA ILE A 411 -28.80 7.34 5.33
C ILE A 411 -27.60 7.95 6.05
N VAL A 412 -27.78 8.23 7.35
CA VAL A 412 -26.71 8.65 8.25
C VAL A 412 -26.35 7.50 9.17
N ASN A 413 -25.05 7.23 9.32
CA ASN A 413 -24.52 6.22 10.25
C ASN A 413 -23.49 6.89 11.15
N TYR A 414 -23.47 6.54 12.43
CA TYR A 414 -22.51 7.07 13.41
C TYR A 414 -22.44 6.17 14.63
N GLN A 415 -21.48 6.42 15.52
CA GLN A 415 -21.16 5.54 16.62
C GLN A 415 -20.98 6.31 17.94
N SER A 416 -21.19 5.61 19.06
CA SER A 416 -20.89 6.11 20.42
C SER A 416 -20.33 4.99 21.30
N ASN A 417 -19.76 5.37 22.44
CA ASN A 417 -19.34 4.43 23.49
C ASN A 417 -20.36 4.38 24.63
N ASP A 418 -21.05 5.49 24.92
CA ASP A 418 -22.05 5.53 25.98
C ASP A 418 -23.34 4.84 25.57
N LEU A 419 -23.97 4.15 26.52
CA LEU A 419 -25.33 3.62 26.36
C LEU A 419 -26.31 4.78 26.08
N PRO A 420 -26.90 4.86 24.87
CA PRO A 420 -27.80 5.95 24.52
C PRO A 420 -29.17 5.78 25.18
N VAL A 421 -29.76 6.88 25.66
CA VAL A 421 -31.19 6.96 26.01
C VAL A 421 -32.02 7.16 24.74
N ARG A 422 -31.54 8.04 23.86
CA ARG A 422 -32.07 8.25 22.51
C ARG A 422 -30.96 8.73 21.59
N SER A 423 -31.19 8.60 20.29
CA SER A 423 -30.30 9.09 19.24
C SER A 423 -31.08 9.69 18.09
N PHE A 424 -30.51 10.66 17.39
CA PHE A 424 -31.21 11.43 16.36
C PHE A 424 -30.26 12.07 15.35
N ALA A 425 -30.83 12.46 14.21
CA ALA A 425 -30.24 13.34 13.22
C ALA A 425 -31.04 14.64 13.14
N LEU A 426 -30.34 15.76 13.02
CA LEU A 426 -30.87 17.10 12.82
C LEU A 426 -30.64 17.49 11.36
N LEU A 427 -31.66 18.00 10.68
CA LEU A 427 -31.63 18.22 9.25
C LEU A 427 -32.27 19.54 8.86
N ASP A 428 -31.59 20.30 8.01
CA ASP A 428 -32.08 21.56 7.45
C ASP A 428 -31.49 21.80 6.04
N THR A 429 -32.08 22.74 5.31
CA THR A 429 -31.57 23.28 4.03
C THR A 429 -30.70 24.53 4.23
N VAL A 430 -30.69 25.07 5.45
CA VAL A 430 -29.87 26.21 5.86
C VAL A 430 -28.81 25.74 6.85
N SER A 431 -27.56 26.20 6.68
CA SER A 431 -26.48 25.92 7.62
C SER A 431 -26.71 26.63 8.95
N HIS A 432 -26.48 25.92 10.05
CA HIS A 432 -26.49 26.46 11.40
C HIS A 432 -25.07 26.61 11.98
N GLY A 433 -24.05 26.34 11.16
CA GLY A 433 -22.63 26.54 11.47
C GLY A 433 -22.14 25.77 12.71
N SER A 434 -21.06 26.26 13.32
CA SER A 434 -20.44 25.68 14.52
C SER A 434 -21.23 25.92 15.82
N SER A 435 -22.48 26.39 15.74
CA SER A 435 -23.29 26.73 16.92
C SER A 435 -23.44 25.54 17.89
N LEU A 436 -23.42 24.32 17.34
CA LEU A 436 -23.56 23.05 18.06
C LEU A 436 -22.34 22.12 17.96
N SER A 437 -21.29 22.50 17.23
CA SER A 437 -20.19 21.59 16.88
C SER A 437 -19.46 21.06 18.12
N SER A 438 -19.44 19.73 18.26
CA SER A 438 -18.67 19.01 19.31
C SER A 438 -18.98 19.47 20.74
N LYS A 439 -20.20 19.98 20.98
CA LYS A 439 -20.63 20.42 22.31
C LYS A 439 -21.32 19.28 23.05
N THR A 440 -20.94 19.12 24.31
CA THR A 440 -21.76 18.46 25.32
C THR A 440 -22.74 19.49 25.85
N ILE A 441 -24.03 19.25 25.70
CA ILE A 441 -25.09 20.18 26.10
C ILE A 441 -26.01 19.47 27.10
N PRO A 442 -26.24 20.01 28.30
CA PRO A 442 -27.26 19.47 29.19
C PRO A 442 -28.61 19.39 28.49
N VAL A 443 -29.35 18.29 28.68
CA VAL A 443 -30.63 18.07 27.96
C VAL A 443 -31.61 19.22 28.18
N ALA A 444 -31.63 19.81 29.38
CA ALA A 444 -32.49 20.94 29.72
C ALA A 444 -32.17 22.23 28.93
N ASP A 445 -30.94 22.37 28.45
CA ASP A 445 -30.44 23.57 27.78
C ASP A 445 -30.46 23.43 26.24
N PHE A 446 -30.73 22.23 25.73
CA PHE A 446 -30.71 21.98 24.29
C PHE A 446 -31.95 22.54 23.60
N ILE A 447 -31.70 23.49 22.70
CA ILE A 447 -32.69 24.05 21.78
C ILE A 447 -32.28 23.63 20.37
N ASN A 448 -33.11 22.86 19.67
CA ASN A 448 -32.83 22.45 18.31
C ASN A 448 -33.01 23.65 17.33
N PRO A 449 -31.96 24.08 16.62
CA PRO A 449 -32.07 25.14 15.62
C PRO A 449 -32.49 24.63 14.23
N TYR A 450 -32.39 23.32 13.97
CA TYR A 450 -32.70 22.72 12.67
C TYR A 450 -34.20 22.55 12.47
N ALA A 451 -34.66 22.73 11.23
CA ALA A 451 -36.05 22.54 10.85
C ALA A 451 -36.61 21.15 11.19
N ASN A 452 -35.79 20.09 11.09
CA ASN A 452 -36.24 18.71 11.31
C ASN A 452 -35.36 17.96 12.31
N THR A 453 -36.00 17.09 13.09
CA THR A 453 -35.34 16.07 13.91
C THR A 453 -35.86 14.70 13.47
N ILE A 454 -34.94 13.82 13.09
CA ILE A 454 -35.20 12.44 12.68
C ILE A 454 -34.68 11.53 13.77
N ASN A 455 -35.52 10.59 14.24
CA ASN A 455 -35.08 9.61 15.23
C ASN A 455 -34.15 8.58 14.60
N SER A 456 -33.03 8.33 15.27
CA SER A 456 -32.09 7.26 14.93
C SER A 456 -32.35 6.05 15.81
N THR A 457 -32.19 4.87 15.24
CA THR A 457 -32.14 3.60 15.97
C THR A 457 -30.70 3.24 16.29
N PHE A 458 -30.49 2.43 17.34
CA PHE A 458 -29.15 2.01 17.74
C PHE A 458 -29.12 0.60 18.33
N PHE A 459 -27.95 -0.03 18.29
CA PHE A 459 -27.70 -1.33 18.90
C PHE A 459 -26.24 -1.44 19.37
N LYS A 460 -25.96 -2.35 20.29
CA LYS A 460 -24.61 -2.61 20.80
C LYS A 460 -23.85 -3.57 19.88
N MET A 461 -22.57 -3.30 19.63
CA MET A 461 -21.63 -4.25 19.05
C MET A 461 -21.18 -5.23 20.14
N ASP A 462 -21.74 -6.43 20.14
CA ASP A 462 -21.42 -7.50 21.09
C ASP A 462 -20.16 -8.29 20.71
N ASN A 463 -19.65 -8.09 19.49
CA ASN A 463 -18.42 -8.68 18.99
C ASN A 463 -17.15 -7.90 19.39
N ILE A 464 -17.29 -6.67 19.90
CA ILE A 464 -16.18 -5.90 20.48
C ILE A 464 -16.17 -6.15 21.99
N VAL A 465 -15.06 -6.72 22.49
CA VAL A 465 -14.96 -7.18 23.88
C VAL A 465 -14.24 -6.17 24.76
N GLU A 466 -13.35 -5.37 24.18
CA GLU A 466 -12.47 -4.46 24.91
C GLU A 466 -13.12 -3.13 25.32
N GLU A 467 -14.19 -2.74 24.65
CA GLU A 467 -14.91 -1.49 24.91
C GLU A 467 -16.38 -1.62 24.50
N ASP A 468 -17.21 -0.75 25.08
CA ASP A 468 -18.58 -0.61 24.60
C ASP A 468 -18.60 0.17 23.28
N ARG A 469 -19.46 -0.28 22.37
CA ARG A 469 -19.68 0.38 21.10
C ARG A 469 -21.15 0.26 20.71
N TYR A 470 -21.78 1.39 20.45
CA TYR A 470 -23.13 1.48 19.92
C TYR A 470 -23.07 2.06 18.52
N VAL A 471 -23.79 1.43 17.60
CA VAL A 471 -23.94 1.90 16.23
C VAL A 471 -25.33 2.48 16.10
N HIS A 472 -25.40 3.69 15.55
CA HIS A 472 -26.61 4.44 15.30
C HIS A 472 -26.82 4.61 13.81
N TRP A 473 -28.08 4.58 13.37
CA TRP A 473 -28.41 4.98 12.02
C TRP A 473 -29.79 5.66 11.95
N ALA A 474 -29.96 6.55 10.97
CA ALA A 474 -31.23 7.21 10.67
C ALA A 474 -31.49 7.30 9.17
N ASP A 475 -32.73 7.06 8.77
CA ASP A 475 -33.18 7.18 7.39
C ASP A 475 -33.71 8.61 7.17
N LEU A 476 -33.00 9.42 6.38
CA LEU A 476 -33.47 10.74 5.97
C LEU A 476 -34.34 10.57 4.73
N LEU A 477 -35.66 10.70 4.90
CA LEU A 477 -36.66 10.43 3.86
C LEU A 477 -37.39 11.71 3.43
N GLY A 478 -37.99 11.66 2.23
CA GLY A 478 -38.82 12.77 1.72
C GLY A 478 -38.01 14.02 1.37
N LEU A 479 -36.73 13.84 1.03
CA LEU A 479 -35.85 14.93 0.61
C LEU A 479 -36.26 15.44 -0.78
N ILE A 480 -35.92 16.70 -1.04
CA ILE A 480 -36.16 17.34 -2.33
C ILE A 480 -34.99 17.02 -3.27
N PRO A 481 -35.22 16.59 -4.52
CA PRO A 481 -34.14 16.35 -5.48
C PRO A 481 -33.28 17.59 -5.77
N GLY A 482 -31.99 17.38 -6.06
CA GLY A 482 -31.03 18.44 -6.39
C GLY A 482 -30.77 19.45 -5.27
N THR A 483 -31.16 19.13 -4.03
CA THR A 483 -31.15 20.08 -2.91
C THR A 483 -29.96 19.81 -2.00
N THR A 484 -29.37 20.89 -1.49
CA THR A 484 -28.31 20.82 -0.49
C THR A 484 -28.90 20.78 0.90
N TYR A 485 -28.42 19.84 1.71
CA TYR A 485 -28.84 19.67 3.10
C TYR A 485 -27.63 19.76 4.03
N TYR A 486 -27.90 20.29 5.21
CA TYR A 486 -26.99 20.36 6.35
C TYR A 486 -27.50 19.41 7.42
N VAL A 487 -26.63 18.57 7.93
CA VAL A 487 -26.96 17.49 8.85
C VAL A 487 -25.99 17.44 10.01
N SER A 488 -26.52 17.29 11.21
CA SER A 488 -25.76 17.01 12.43
C SER A 488 -26.38 15.82 13.13
N VAL A 489 -25.58 14.93 13.69
CA VAL A 489 -26.08 13.75 14.43
C VAL A 489 -25.75 13.87 15.90
N GLY A 490 -26.51 13.17 16.73
CA GLY A 490 -26.23 13.12 18.17
C GLY A 490 -26.95 12.00 18.91
N TYR A 491 -26.59 11.89 20.19
CA TYR A 491 -27.25 11.03 21.14
C TYR A 491 -27.34 11.68 22.51
N GLU A 492 -28.30 11.22 23.31
CA GLU A 492 -28.49 11.59 24.70
C GLU A 492 -27.97 10.48 25.61
N ALA A 493 -27.10 10.82 26.56
CA ALA A 493 -26.67 9.93 27.63
C ALA A 493 -26.23 10.74 28.86
N ASN A 494 -26.42 10.17 30.06
CA ASN A 494 -25.97 10.77 31.33
C ASN A 494 -26.48 12.21 31.55
N GLY A 495 -27.71 12.52 31.10
CA GLY A 495 -28.32 13.85 31.23
C GLY A 495 -27.78 14.91 30.27
N ASN A 496 -26.92 14.52 29.31
CA ASN A 496 -26.36 15.40 28.30
C ASN A 496 -26.67 14.89 26.88
N ILE A 497 -26.60 15.80 25.92
CA ILE A 497 -26.62 15.56 24.50
C ILE A 497 -25.21 15.77 23.95
N TYR A 498 -24.75 14.82 23.16
CA TYR A 498 -23.47 14.87 22.46
C TYR A 498 -23.73 14.97 20.96
N LEU A 499 -23.18 16.01 20.33
CA LEU A 499 -23.40 16.30 18.93
C LEU A 499 -22.09 16.16 18.15
N PHE A 500 -22.22 15.62 16.94
CA PHE A 500 -21.19 15.70 15.93
C PHE A 500 -21.19 17.08 15.27
N GLU A 501 -20.13 17.43 14.56
CA GLU A 501 -20.09 18.65 13.76
C GLU A 501 -21.08 18.58 12.57
N GLU A 502 -21.55 19.74 12.11
CA GLU A 502 -22.43 19.83 10.95
C GLU A 502 -21.68 19.36 9.70
N ARG A 503 -22.34 18.52 8.90
CA ARG A 503 -21.89 18.06 7.59
C ARG A 503 -22.89 18.47 6.53
N LYS A 504 -22.44 18.53 5.29
CA LYS A 504 -23.23 19.00 4.15
C LYS A 504 -23.25 17.92 3.06
N PHE A 505 -24.41 17.64 2.49
CA PHE A 505 -24.57 16.73 1.35
C PHE A 505 -25.56 17.30 0.33
N ARG A 506 -25.64 16.69 -0.85
CA ARG A 506 -26.59 17.05 -1.90
C ARG A 506 -27.33 15.81 -2.40
N THR A 507 -28.64 15.91 -2.54
CA THR A 507 -29.45 14.87 -3.19
C THR A 507 -29.26 14.91 -4.70
N ALA A 508 -29.42 13.77 -5.35
CA ALA A 508 -29.31 13.68 -6.80
C ALA A 508 -30.38 14.55 -7.51
N PRO A 509 -30.09 15.12 -8.69
CA PRO A 509 -31.04 15.94 -9.43
C PRO A 509 -32.28 15.12 -9.84
N GLY A 510 -33.44 15.78 -9.84
CA GLY A 510 -34.70 15.18 -10.29
C GLY A 510 -34.92 15.27 -11.80
N ASP A 511 -34.12 16.07 -12.50
CA ASP A 511 -34.19 16.28 -13.95
C ASP A 511 -33.20 15.40 -14.72
N SER A 512 -33.45 15.28 -16.03
CA SER A 512 -32.59 14.60 -17.00
C SER A 512 -31.71 15.57 -17.78
N SER A 513 -31.34 16.71 -17.18
CA SER A 513 -30.52 17.74 -17.84
C SER A 513 -29.17 17.97 -17.16
N THR A 514 -29.10 17.71 -15.86
CA THR A 514 -27.93 17.95 -15.03
C THR A 514 -26.94 16.78 -15.19
N ALA A 515 -25.68 17.11 -15.49
CA ALA A 515 -24.61 16.12 -15.51
C ALA A 515 -24.32 15.62 -14.09
N VAL A 516 -23.99 14.33 -13.97
CA VAL A 516 -23.66 13.69 -12.70
C VAL A 516 -22.25 13.13 -12.77
N THR A 517 -21.43 13.54 -11.80
CA THR A 517 -20.09 12.99 -11.57
C THR A 517 -20.13 12.07 -10.36
N TYR A 518 -19.55 10.88 -10.48
CA TYR A 518 -19.29 9.99 -9.35
C TYR A 518 -17.92 9.32 -9.49
N ILE A 519 -17.41 8.78 -8.40
CA ILE A 519 -16.15 8.03 -8.38
C ILE A 519 -16.38 6.57 -8.03
N THR A 520 -15.54 5.70 -8.55
CA THR A 520 -15.58 4.25 -8.32
C THR A 520 -14.18 3.70 -8.10
N GLY A 521 -14.08 2.68 -7.26
CA GLY A 521 -12.93 1.78 -7.19
C GLY A 521 -13.21 0.62 -6.24
N GLY A 522 -12.16 0.00 -5.74
CA GLY A 522 -12.19 -1.08 -4.77
C GLY A 522 -10.80 -1.25 -4.18
N ASP A 523 -10.70 -2.11 -3.18
CA ASP A 523 -9.40 -2.46 -2.60
C ASP A 523 -8.72 -1.21 -2.04
N MET A 524 -9.48 -0.45 -1.24
CA MET A 524 -9.08 0.87 -0.74
C MET A 524 -7.89 0.75 0.18
N ALA A 525 -7.97 -0.14 1.18
CA ALA A 525 -6.98 -0.23 2.24
C ALA A 525 -6.77 1.13 2.94
N VAL A 526 -6.00 1.16 4.02
CA VAL A 526 -5.55 2.43 4.60
C VAL A 526 -4.05 2.61 4.33
N SER A 527 -3.74 3.06 3.11
CA SER A 527 -2.39 3.36 2.65
C SER A 527 -2.21 4.84 2.29
N GLU A 528 -0.97 5.28 2.17
CA GLU A 528 -0.66 6.66 1.74
C GLU A 528 -1.16 6.91 0.30
N VAL A 529 -0.92 5.95 -0.59
CA VAL A 529 -1.42 5.93 -1.97
C VAL A 529 -2.95 6.08 -2.01
N GLY A 530 -3.66 5.30 -1.19
CA GLY A 530 -5.12 5.38 -1.11
C GLY A 530 -5.62 6.71 -0.57
N ASN A 531 -4.88 7.36 0.33
CA ASN A 531 -5.19 8.70 0.82
C ASN A 531 -5.04 9.74 -0.27
N ASP A 532 -3.98 9.68 -1.08
CA ASP A 532 -3.75 10.63 -2.17
C ASP A 532 -4.80 10.47 -3.27
N LEU A 533 -5.10 9.22 -3.66
CA LEU A 533 -6.21 8.93 -4.57
C LEU A 533 -7.56 9.41 -4.02
N SER A 534 -7.81 9.28 -2.71
CA SER A 534 -9.02 9.80 -2.06
C SER A 534 -9.13 11.33 -2.12
N LYS A 535 -8.00 12.04 -1.97
CA LYS A 535 -7.97 13.52 -2.14
C LYS A 535 -8.29 13.90 -3.58
N HIS A 536 -7.64 13.27 -4.56
CA HIS A 536 -7.94 13.51 -5.98
C HIS A 536 -9.39 13.18 -6.30
N ALA A 537 -9.94 12.12 -5.70
CA ALA A 537 -11.34 11.77 -5.83
C ALA A 537 -12.26 12.91 -5.36
N ALA A 538 -11.98 13.47 -4.18
CA ALA A 538 -12.75 14.58 -3.64
C ALA A 538 -12.64 15.87 -4.49
N GLU A 539 -11.48 16.14 -5.08
CA GLU A 539 -11.23 17.27 -5.99
C GLU A 539 -12.11 17.23 -7.25
N THR A 540 -12.63 16.06 -7.62
CA THR A 540 -13.56 15.90 -8.76
C THR A 540 -15.01 16.29 -8.46
N GLU A 541 -15.30 16.74 -7.22
CA GLU A 541 -16.63 17.12 -6.74
C GLU A 541 -17.71 16.04 -7.00
N PRO A 542 -17.46 14.76 -6.61
CA PRO A 542 -18.39 13.69 -6.89
C PRO A 542 -19.67 13.80 -6.05
N LEU A 543 -20.79 13.38 -6.64
CA LEU A 543 -22.07 13.27 -5.94
C LEU A 543 -22.05 12.13 -4.89
N PHE A 544 -21.34 11.05 -5.20
CA PHE A 544 -21.12 9.89 -4.33
C PHE A 544 -19.89 9.09 -4.80
N ALA A 545 -19.45 8.17 -3.95
CA ALA A 545 -18.38 7.23 -4.24
C ALA A 545 -18.89 5.79 -4.15
N MET A 546 -18.45 4.93 -5.07
CA MET A 546 -18.69 3.49 -5.03
C MET A 546 -17.41 2.74 -4.73
N VAL A 547 -17.45 1.83 -3.76
CA VAL A 547 -16.33 0.97 -3.40
C VAL A 547 -16.78 -0.48 -3.52
N GLY A 548 -16.19 -1.25 -4.44
CA GLY A 548 -16.68 -2.56 -4.82
C GLY A 548 -16.30 -3.72 -3.90
N GLY A 549 -15.88 -3.45 -2.67
CA GLY A 549 -15.42 -4.43 -1.69
C GLY A 549 -14.01 -4.12 -1.19
N ASP A 550 -13.61 -4.82 -0.13
CA ASP A 550 -12.33 -4.65 0.54
C ASP A 550 -12.09 -3.19 0.97
N LEU A 551 -12.95 -2.74 1.89
CA LEU A 551 -12.97 -1.37 2.37
C LEU A 551 -11.83 -1.16 3.37
N ALA A 552 -11.95 -1.79 4.54
CA ALA A 552 -11.07 -1.55 5.68
C ALA A 552 -9.90 -2.55 5.78
N TYR A 553 -10.06 -3.78 5.28
CA TYR A 553 -9.11 -4.89 5.47
C TYR A 553 -8.96 -5.34 6.93
N ASP A 554 -10.08 -5.49 7.65
CA ASP A 554 -10.09 -6.06 9.01
C ASP A 554 -10.19 -7.59 9.04
N ASP A 555 -10.45 -8.22 7.88
CA ASP A 555 -10.61 -9.66 7.71
C ASP A 555 -11.78 -10.27 8.50
N GLY A 556 -12.74 -9.44 8.93
CA GLY A 556 -13.85 -9.87 9.79
C GLY A 556 -13.43 -10.24 11.22
N PHE A 557 -12.15 -10.08 11.58
CA PHE A 557 -11.66 -10.45 12.90
C PHE A 557 -12.15 -9.46 13.96
N CYS A 558 -12.85 -9.96 14.99
CA CYS A 558 -13.35 -9.14 16.10
C CYS A 558 -12.27 -8.24 16.73
N SER A 559 -11.04 -8.76 16.86
CA SER A 559 -9.89 -8.03 17.43
C SER A 559 -9.40 -6.87 16.57
N CYS A 560 -9.76 -6.83 15.28
CA CYS A 560 -9.31 -5.86 14.28
C CYS A 560 -10.29 -4.70 14.06
N TYR A 561 -11.30 -4.50 14.92
CA TYR A 561 -12.27 -3.41 14.78
C TYR A 561 -11.64 -2.00 14.63
N ARG A 562 -10.44 -1.77 15.18
CA ARG A 562 -9.73 -0.47 15.05
C ARG A 562 -9.23 -0.17 13.64
N VAL A 563 -9.18 -1.16 12.77
CA VAL A 563 -8.90 -0.96 11.35
C VAL A 563 -10.05 -0.18 10.70
N TRP A 564 -11.30 -0.50 11.06
CA TRP A 564 -12.48 0.27 10.65
C TRP A 564 -12.46 1.70 11.20
N ASP A 565 -12.09 1.90 12.47
CA ASP A 565 -11.97 3.26 13.03
C ASP A 565 -10.99 4.11 12.20
N ASN A 566 -9.82 3.55 11.86
CA ASN A 566 -8.85 4.22 11.00
C ASN A 566 -9.42 4.47 9.59
N TRP A 567 -10.14 3.52 9.02
CA TRP A 567 -10.79 3.70 7.71
C TRP A 567 -11.82 4.84 7.74
N PHE A 568 -12.68 4.91 8.77
CA PHE A 568 -13.64 6.02 8.94
C PHE A 568 -12.95 7.36 9.09
N ASP A 569 -11.86 7.43 9.87
CA ASP A 569 -11.08 8.65 10.02
C ASP A 569 -10.52 9.13 8.67
N LYS A 570 -10.01 8.21 7.84
CA LYS A 570 -9.44 8.53 6.53
C LYS A 570 -10.51 8.91 5.51
N TRP A 571 -11.63 8.21 5.50
CA TRP A 571 -12.79 8.58 4.71
C TRP A 571 -13.24 10.00 5.05
N ASN A 572 -13.44 10.28 6.34
CA ASN A 572 -13.85 11.61 6.80
C ASN A 572 -12.81 12.69 6.55
N GLN A 573 -11.52 12.35 6.55
CA GLN A 573 -10.45 13.30 6.31
C GLN A 573 -10.30 13.66 4.83
N TYR A 574 -10.37 12.68 3.93
CA TYR A 574 -9.96 12.85 2.53
C TYR A 574 -11.12 12.88 1.53
N LEU A 575 -12.29 12.32 1.86
CA LEU A 575 -13.48 12.37 1.01
C LEU A 575 -14.45 13.47 1.44
N GLN A 576 -13.89 14.67 1.58
CA GLN A 576 -14.63 15.93 1.65
C GLN A 576 -14.27 16.77 0.44
N THR A 577 -15.27 17.15 -0.34
CA THR A 577 -15.03 17.92 -1.56
C THR A 577 -14.57 19.34 -1.26
N PRO A 578 -13.83 20.01 -2.16
CA PRO A 578 -13.44 21.41 -1.99
C PRO A 578 -14.60 22.37 -1.69
N THR A 579 -15.80 22.11 -2.22
CA THR A 579 -17.02 22.89 -1.90
C THR A 579 -17.72 22.48 -0.60
N GLY A 580 -17.08 21.60 0.19
CA GLY A 580 -17.48 21.21 1.54
C GLY A 580 -18.53 20.11 1.60
N TYR A 581 -18.77 19.37 0.51
CA TYR A 581 -19.68 18.22 0.56
C TYR A 581 -18.98 17.00 1.16
N THR A 582 -19.68 16.32 2.06
CA THR A 582 -19.29 14.98 2.52
C THR A 582 -19.72 13.98 1.45
N VAL A 583 -18.78 13.21 0.91
CA VAL A 583 -19.05 12.25 -0.16
C VAL A 583 -19.76 11.02 0.41
N PRO A 584 -21.01 10.72 -0.01
CA PRO A 584 -21.72 9.51 0.40
C PRO A 584 -21.14 8.24 -0.21
N LEU A 585 -21.22 7.14 0.53
CA LEU A 585 -20.72 5.82 0.12
C LEU A 585 -21.84 4.93 -0.45
N ILE A 586 -21.54 4.26 -1.56
CA ILE A 586 -22.12 2.97 -1.95
C ILE A 586 -21.02 1.93 -1.74
N GLY A 587 -21.25 0.96 -0.86
CA GLY A 587 -20.29 -0.11 -0.56
C GLY A 587 -20.78 -1.44 -1.11
N GLY A 588 -19.87 -2.18 -1.74
CA GLY A 588 -19.96 -3.62 -1.98
C GLY A 588 -19.15 -4.39 -0.92
N ILE A 589 -19.25 -5.71 -0.97
CA ILE A 589 -18.56 -6.61 -0.06
C ILE A 589 -17.46 -7.38 -0.78
N GLY A 590 -16.28 -7.43 -0.19
CA GLY A 590 -15.12 -8.18 -0.66
C GLY A 590 -14.67 -9.25 0.33
N ASN A 591 -13.65 -10.03 -0.06
CA ASN A 591 -13.24 -11.17 0.77
C ASN A 591 -12.57 -10.72 2.08
N HIS A 592 -11.96 -9.54 2.12
CA HIS A 592 -11.34 -8.99 3.33
C HIS A 592 -12.37 -8.41 4.32
N GLU A 593 -13.66 -8.40 4.01
CA GLU A 593 -14.71 -8.20 5.03
C GLU A 593 -15.00 -9.48 5.85
N SER A 594 -14.49 -10.65 5.42
CA SER A 594 -14.77 -11.95 6.07
C SER A 594 -13.58 -12.91 6.19
N SER A 595 -12.38 -12.49 5.79
CA SER A 595 -11.18 -13.35 5.62
C SER A 595 -11.31 -14.40 4.50
N GLY A 596 -12.20 -14.23 3.52
CA GLY A 596 -12.34 -15.17 2.41
C GLY A 596 -13.67 -15.10 1.65
N TRP A 597 -13.96 -16.19 0.96
CA TRP A 597 -15.17 -16.39 0.18
C TRP A 597 -16.05 -17.48 0.81
N LYS A 598 -17.33 -17.52 0.43
CA LYS A 598 -18.32 -18.52 0.86
C LYS A 598 -18.47 -18.55 2.39
N SER A 599 -18.36 -17.37 2.99
CA SER A 599 -18.42 -17.10 4.41
C SER A 599 -19.87 -17.00 4.89
N LYS A 600 -20.06 -17.01 6.22
CA LYS A 600 -21.38 -16.78 6.83
C LYS A 600 -21.61 -15.29 7.04
N ALA A 601 -22.88 -14.90 7.17
CA ALA A 601 -23.22 -13.53 7.55
C ALA A 601 -22.59 -13.07 8.89
N SER A 602 -22.32 -14.01 9.81
CA SER A 602 -21.60 -13.74 11.06
C SER A 602 -20.13 -13.35 10.87
N ASP A 603 -19.53 -13.72 9.74
CA ASP A 603 -18.11 -13.50 9.47
C ASP A 603 -17.88 -12.08 8.89
N VAL A 604 -18.93 -11.45 8.34
CA VAL A 604 -18.94 -10.07 7.79
C VAL A 604 -19.55 -9.06 8.74
N GLN A 605 -19.45 -9.35 10.03
CA GLN A 605 -20.15 -8.64 11.10
C GLN A 605 -19.93 -7.13 11.13
N PHE A 606 -18.79 -6.59 10.69
CA PHE A 606 -18.57 -5.15 10.71
C PHE A 606 -19.26 -4.44 9.55
N TYR A 607 -19.14 -4.95 8.33
CA TYR A 607 -19.75 -4.38 7.14
C TYR A 607 -21.27 -4.20 7.30
N THR A 608 -21.99 -5.27 7.64
CA THR A 608 -23.47 -5.26 7.72
C THR A 608 -24.00 -4.46 8.93
N ARG A 609 -23.20 -4.37 10.00
CA ARG A 609 -23.56 -3.64 11.23
C ARG A 609 -23.26 -2.16 11.11
N TYR A 610 -22.11 -1.78 10.57
CA TYR A 610 -21.70 -0.37 10.48
C TYR A 610 -22.33 0.38 9.31
N LEU A 611 -22.61 -0.30 8.20
CA LEU A 611 -23.04 0.35 6.96
C LEU A 611 -24.42 -0.14 6.53
N ALA A 612 -25.39 0.75 6.52
CA ALA A 612 -26.71 0.49 5.94
C ALA A 612 -26.83 1.16 4.57
N PHE A 613 -27.17 0.39 3.53
CA PHE A 613 -27.37 0.89 2.16
C PHE A 613 -28.84 0.89 1.72
N GLN A 614 -29.73 0.56 2.63
CA GLN A 614 -31.15 0.38 2.36
C GLN A 614 -31.98 0.93 3.52
N THR A 615 -32.94 1.80 3.18
CA THR A 615 -33.89 2.35 4.16
C THR A 615 -34.90 1.29 4.59
N GLY A 616 -35.54 1.50 5.75
CA GLY A 616 -36.60 0.63 6.25
C GLY A 616 -36.09 -0.67 6.87
N LEU A 617 -34.77 -0.86 6.97
CA LEU A 617 -34.17 -2.00 7.65
C LEU A 617 -34.06 -1.80 9.17
N GLN A 618 -34.79 -0.84 9.72
CA GLN A 618 -34.50 -0.41 11.09
C GLN A 618 -34.86 -1.45 12.16
N SER A 619 -35.87 -2.28 11.87
CA SER A 619 -36.32 -3.37 12.73
C SER A 619 -35.63 -4.71 12.43
N MET A 620 -34.77 -4.76 11.41
CA MET A 620 -34.08 -5.97 11.00
C MET A 620 -32.79 -6.12 11.80
N ASP A 621 -32.48 -7.36 12.20
CA ASP A 621 -31.15 -7.67 12.74
C ASP A 621 -30.10 -7.28 11.69
N PRO A 622 -29.11 -6.43 12.03
CA PRO A 622 -28.08 -6.03 11.08
C PRO A 622 -27.37 -7.18 10.37
N LEU A 623 -27.17 -8.34 11.03
CA LEU A 623 -26.54 -9.51 10.41
C LEU A 623 -27.42 -10.20 9.35
N GLN A 624 -28.71 -9.86 9.28
CA GLN A 624 -29.64 -10.37 8.26
C GLN A 624 -29.82 -9.42 7.09
N ARG A 625 -29.14 -8.27 7.09
CA ARG A 625 -29.21 -7.31 6.00
C ARG A 625 -28.61 -7.92 4.73
N PRO A 626 -29.22 -7.68 3.56
CA PRO A 626 -28.66 -8.13 2.29
C PRO A 626 -27.27 -7.53 2.04
N THR A 627 -26.37 -8.34 1.49
CA THR A 627 -25.03 -7.93 1.05
C THR A 627 -25.01 -7.38 -0.38
N TYR A 628 -26.13 -7.48 -1.08
CA TYR A 628 -26.38 -6.97 -2.42
C TYR A 628 -27.57 -6.02 -2.41
N HIS A 629 -27.54 -4.99 -3.24
CA HIS A 629 -28.53 -3.91 -3.21
C HIS A 629 -28.50 -3.09 -4.52
N SER A 630 -29.42 -2.14 -4.66
CA SER A 630 -29.58 -1.34 -5.88
C SER A 630 -29.95 0.10 -5.58
N HIS A 631 -29.52 1.02 -6.44
CA HIS A 631 -29.67 2.46 -6.26
C HIS A 631 -30.16 3.14 -7.53
N ALA A 632 -31.30 3.81 -7.44
CA ALA A 632 -31.72 4.82 -8.40
C ALA A 632 -31.03 6.15 -8.05
N ILE A 633 -30.11 6.58 -8.90
CA ILE A 633 -29.39 7.85 -8.68
C ILE A 633 -30.16 8.99 -9.31
N THR A 634 -30.50 8.88 -10.59
CA THR A 634 -31.40 9.83 -11.29
C THR A 634 -32.45 9.05 -12.07
N ALA A 635 -33.26 9.74 -12.87
CA ALA A 635 -34.13 9.05 -13.83
C ALA A 635 -33.35 8.26 -14.90
N ASP A 636 -32.09 8.64 -15.17
CA ASP A 636 -31.27 8.06 -16.24
C ASP A 636 -30.14 7.16 -15.74
N ILE A 637 -29.84 7.14 -14.43
CA ILE A 637 -28.71 6.40 -13.84
C ILE A 637 -29.22 5.41 -12.78
N PHE A 638 -28.90 4.13 -12.99
CA PHE A 638 -29.23 3.05 -12.06
C PHE A 638 -28.02 2.15 -11.80
N ILE A 639 -27.86 1.73 -10.55
CA ILE A 639 -26.68 1.00 -10.08
C ILE A 639 -27.14 -0.25 -9.34
N VAL A 640 -26.48 -1.38 -9.60
CA VAL A 640 -26.62 -2.62 -8.83
C VAL A 640 -25.29 -2.98 -8.18
N VAL A 641 -25.33 -3.38 -6.91
CA VAL A 641 -24.18 -3.88 -6.16
C VAL A 641 -24.41 -5.35 -5.87
N LEU A 642 -23.44 -6.19 -6.23
CA LEU A 642 -23.56 -7.65 -6.09
C LEU A 642 -22.50 -8.22 -5.15
N ASP A 643 -22.90 -9.25 -4.42
CA ASP A 643 -22.02 -10.02 -3.55
C ASP A 643 -21.31 -11.08 -4.38
N SER A 644 -19.99 -11.01 -4.45
CA SER A 644 -19.12 -11.93 -5.21
C SER A 644 -18.94 -13.29 -4.52
N TRP A 645 -20.01 -13.80 -3.92
CA TRP A 645 -20.04 -15.00 -3.09
C TRP A 645 -19.17 -14.91 -1.85
N VAL A 646 -19.02 -13.71 -1.28
CA VAL A 646 -18.52 -13.54 0.08
C VAL A 646 -19.51 -14.16 1.04
N VAL A 647 -20.81 -13.83 0.93
CA VAL A 647 -21.87 -14.43 1.77
C VAL A 647 -22.95 -15.08 0.92
N THR A 648 -23.55 -14.31 0.01
CA THR A 648 -24.67 -14.76 -0.81
C THR A 648 -24.17 -15.45 -2.09
N PRO A 649 -24.59 -16.70 -2.38
CA PRO A 649 -24.25 -17.33 -3.65
C PRO A 649 -24.63 -16.51 -4.88
N ILE A 650 -23.82 -16.61 -5.92
CA ILE A 650 -23.98 -15.84 -7.17
C ILE A 650 -25.34 -16.10 -7.83
N SER A 651 -25.73 -17.36 -7.95
CA SER A 651 -27.00 -17.78 -8.57
C SER A 651 -28.22 -17.27 -7.82
N ASP A 652 -28.13 -17.15 -6.49
CA ASP A 652 -29.24 -16.76 -5.63
C ASP A 652 -29.59 -15.29 -5.83
N GLN A 653 -28.65 -14.49 -6.36
CA GLN A 653 -28.85 -13.08 -6.67
C GLN A 653 -29.47 -12.85 -8.06
N ASN A 654 -29.59 -13.86 -8.92
CA ASN A 654 -30.07 -13.70 -10.30
C ASN A 654 -31.48 -13.11 -10.37
N GLN A 655 -32.39 -13.58 -9.51
CA GLN A 655 -33.76 -13.07 -9.47
C GLN A 655 -33.79 -11.60 -9.04
N PHE A 656 -32.97 -11.23 -8.05
CA PHE A 656 -32.83 -9.84 -7.62
C PHE A 656 -32.29 -8.98 -8.76
N LEU A 657 -31.20 -9.40 -9.40
CA LEU A 657 -30.54 -8.65 -10.47
C LEU A 657 -31.47 -8.43 -11.67
N GLU A 658 -32.16 -9.48 -12.12
CA GLU A 658 -33.17 -9.40 -13.18
C GLU A 658 -34.30 -8.43 -12.81
N SER A 659 -34.83 -8.53 -11.59
CA SER A 659 -35.90 -7.65 -11.11
C SER A 659 -35.45 -6.19 -11.01
N ALA A 660 -34.25 -5.94 -10.49
CA ALA A 660 -33.70 -4.60 -10.33
C ALA A 660 -33.45 -3.93 -11.70
N LEU A 661 -32.83 -4.64 -12.64
CA LEU A 661 -32.51 -4.08 -13.96
C LEU A 661 -33.75 -3.94 -14.86
N SER A 662 -34.74 -4.84 -14.75
CA SER A 662 -35.98 -4.78 -15.53
C SER A 662 -36.95 -3.71 -15.03
N SER A 663 -37.00 -3.45 -13.73
CA SER A 663 -37.85 -2.40 -13.14
C SER A 663 -37.33 -0.99 -13.37
N SER A 664 -36.06 -0.84 -13.74
CA SER A 664 -35.44 0.45 -14.02
C SER A 664 -35.54 0.85 -15.50
N ALA A 665 -36.13 2.02 -15.74
CA ALA A 665 -36.17 2.67 -17.05
C ALA A 665 -34.91 3.51 -17.36
N ALA A 666 -33.91 3.50 -16.46
CA ALA A 666 -32.67 4.24 -16.63
C ALA A 666 -31.93 3.82 -17.92
N LYS A 667 -31.38 4.80 -18.64
CA LYS A 667 -30.57 4.56 -19.84
C LYS A 667 -29.19 4.03 -19.50
N PHE A 668 -28.57 4.59 -18.46
CA PHE A 668 -27.26 4.20 -17.98
C PHE A 668 -27.41 3.26 -16.78
N LYS A 669 -26.99 2.02 -16.97
CA LYS A 669 -27.08 0.97 -15.94
C LYS A 669 -25.68 0.49 -15.61
N PHE A 670 -25.35 0.44 -14.33
CA PHE A 670 -24.02 0.09 -13.85
C PHE A 670 -24.08 -1.07 -12.88
N GLY A 671 -23.10 -1.96 -12.95
CA GLY A 671 -22.88 -3.01 -11.96
C GLY A 671 -21.58 -2.72 -11.21
N ILE A 672 -21.54 -3.00 -9.91
CA ILE A 672 -20.29 -3.05 -9.15
C ILE A 672 -20.28 -4.28 -8.26
N TYR A 673 -19.15 -4.99 -8.27
CA TYR A 673 -18.96 -6.22 -7.52
C TYR A 673 -17.47 -6.48 -7.34
N HIS A 674 -17.13 -7.31 -6.35
CA HIS A 674 -15.74 -7.48 -5.97
C HIS A 674 -14.93 -8.31 -6.96
N ILE A 675 -15.37 -9.53 -7.29
CA ILE A 675 -14.59 -10.42 -8.17
C ILE A 675 -14.79 -10.10 -9.64
N ALA A 676 -13.70 -9.93 -10.40
CA ALA A 676 -13.84 -9.67 -11.83
C ALA A 676 -14.41 -10.89 -12.59
N VAL A 677 -15.49 -10.66 -13.32
CA VAL A 677 -16.07 -11.56 -14.32
C VAL A 677 -15.15 -11.70 -15.51
N TYR A 678 -14.40 -10.67 -15.90
CA TYR A 678 -13.39 -10.71 -16.97
C TYR A 678 -12.01 -10.26 -16.49
N PRO A 679 -11.31 -11.03 -15.63
CA PRO A 679 -10.12 -10.58 -14.91
C PRO A 679 -8.91 -10.29 -15.80
N SER A 680 -8.08 -9.30 -15.45
CA SER A 680 -6.79 -9.05 -16.11
C SER A 680 -5.68 -10.01 -15.65
N THR A 681 -6.00 -10.99 -14.82
CA THR A 681 -5.04 -11.95 -14.29
C THR A 681 -5.71 -13.30 -14.02
N TYR A 682 -4.93 -14.23 -13.48
CA TYR A 682 -5.44 -15.55 -13.10
C TYR A 682 -4.99 -15.91 -11.71
N VAL A 683 -5.97 -16.12 -10.83
CA VAL A 683 -5.77 -16.65 -9.49
C VAL A 683 -6.60 -17.92 -9.36
N LYS A 684 -5.93 -19.05 -9.09
CA LYS A 684 -6.57 -20.37 -9.07
C LYS A 684 -7.69 -20.48 -8.04
N ALA A 685 -7.54 -19.82 -6.88
CA ALA A 685 -8.51 -19.86 -5.80
C ALA A 685 -9.85 -19.19 -6.18
N ASP A 686 -9.80 -18.20 -7.08
CA ASP A 686 -10.94 -17.35 -7.42
C ASP A 686 -11.70 -17.85 -8.66
N TYR A 687 -11.09 -18.77 -9.41
CA TYR A 687 -11.57 -19.22 -10.73
C TYR A 687 -13.02 -19.72 -10.71
N GLU A 688 -13.41 -20.51 -9.71
CA GLU A 688 -14.78 -21.03 -9.60
C GLU A 688 -15.81 -19.89 -9.48
N ILE A 689 -15.49 -18.89 -8.66
CA ILE A 689 -16.35 -17.75 -8.40
C ILE A 689 -16.41 -16.86 -9.65
N THR A 690 -15.26 -16.60 -10.30
CA THR A 690 -15.19 -15.86 -11.57
C THR A 690 -16.06 -16.49 -12.66
N ILE A 691 -15.95 -17.80 -12.87
CA ILE A 691 -16.74 -18.50 -13.88
C ILE A 691 -18.23 -18.50 -13.51
N SER A 692 -18.56 -18.77 -12.26
CA SER A 692 -19.95 -18.70 -11.80
C SER A 692 -20.55 -17.30 -12.00
N ALA A 693 -19.81 -16.24 -11.68
CA ALA A 693 -20.22 -14.85 -11.92
C ALA A 693 -20.44 -14.59 -13.42
N ARG A 694 -19.53 -15.06 -14.28
CA ARG A 694 -19.64 -14.92 -15.73
C ARG A 694 -20.87 -15.63 -16.29
N ASP A 695 -21.10 -16.87 -15.89
CA ASP A 695 -22.19 -17.69 -16.41
C ASP A 695 -23.56 -17.22 -15.93
N ASN A 696 -23.63 -16.59 -14.76
CA ASN A 696 -24.88 -16.13 -14.16
C ASN A 696 -25.21 -14.66 -14.46
N TRP A 697 -24.25 -13.75 -14.27
CA TRP A 697 -24.52 -12.32 -14.33
C TRP A 697 -24.30 -11.73 -15.73
N SER A 698 -23.28 -12.18 -16.47
CA SER A 698 -22.99 -11.64 -17.82
C SER A 698 -24.19 -11.74 -18.76
N PRO A 699 -24.93 -12.87 -18.85
CA PRO A 699 -26.12 -12.96 -19.70
C PRO A 699 -27.26 -12.01 -19.28
N ILE A 700 -27.33 -11.67 -17.99
CA ILE A 700 -28.31 -10.73 -17.47
C ILE A 700 -27.89 -9.29 -17.81
N PHE A 701 -26.61 -8.97 -17.67
CA PHE A 701 -26.04 -7.68 -18.07
C PHE A 701 -26.28 -7.41 -19.56
N ASP A 702 -26.05 -8.42 -20.41
CA ASP A 702 -26.31 -8.36 -21.85
C ASP A 702 -27.78 -8.11 -22.16
N ARG A 703 -28.70 -8.82 -21.47
CA ARG A 703 -30.15 -8.69 -21.72
C ARG A 703 -30.70 -7.31 -21.39
N TYR A 704 -30.12 -6.64 -20.40
CA TYR A 704 -30.56 -5.33 -19.93
C TYR A 704 -29.62 -4.18 -20.32
N ASN A 705 -28.69 -4.42 -21.24
CA ASN A 705 -27.75 -3.43 -21.78
C ASN A 705 -26.98 -2.69 -20.67
N LEU A 706 -26.30 -3.43 -19.79
CA LEU A 706 -25.42 -2.81 -18.78
C LEU A 706 -24.34 -1.96 -19.48
N THR A 707 -24.18 -0.71 -19.03
CA THR A 707 -23.25 0.23 -19.66
C THR A 707 -21.82 -0.08 -19.27
N VAL A 708 -21.55 -0.15 -17.96
CA VAL A 708 -20.23 -0.51 -17.39
C VAL A 708 -20.44 -1.44 -16.20
N ALA A 709 -19.63 -2.48 -16.14
CA ALA A 709 -19.46 -3.33 -14.96
C ALA A 709 -18.11 -3.00 -14.30
N TYR A 710 -18.16 -2.46 -13.08
CA TYR A 710 -16.98 -2.15 -12.29
C TYR A 710 -16.55 -3.37 -11.48
N GLU A 711 -15.30 -3.79 -11.70
CA GLU A 711 -14.70 -5.01 -11.16
C GLU A 711 -13.53 -4.66 -10.23
N ASN A 712 -13.18 -5.54 -9.28
CA ASN A 712 -12.21 -5.24 -8.22
C ASN A 712 -11.32 -6.47 -7.90
N HIS A 713 -10.78 -6.56 -6.68
CA HIS A 713 -10.08 -7.72 -6.07
C HIS A 713 -8.63 -7.98 -6.52
N TYR A 714 -8.28 -7.68 -7.76
CA TYR A 714 -6.99 -8.13 -8.32
C TYR A 714 -5.84 -7.13 -8.15
N HIS A 715 -6.07 -5.92 -7.62
CA HIS A 715 -5.04 -4.90 -7.42
C HIS A 715 -4.33 -4.56 -8.74
N LEU A 716 -5.12 -4.43 -9.80
CA LEU A 716 -4.70 -4.08 -11.16
C LEU A 716 -5.74 -3.13 -11.76
N TYR A 717 -5.36 -2.44 -12.83
CA TYR A 717 -6.30 -1.73 -13.68
C TYR A 717 -6.50 -2.48 -14.99
N LYS A 718 -7.73 -2.49 -15.47
CA LYS A 718 -8.16 -3.06 -16.75
C LYS A 718 -9.36 -2.29 -17.27
N ARG A 719 -9.42 -2.13 -18.59
CA ARG A 719 -10.63 -1.89 -19.35
C ARG A 719 -10.75 -2.94 -20.45
N SER A 720 -11.88 -3.65 -20.49
CA SER A 720 -12.18 -4.56 -21.59
C SER A 720 -12.61 -3.78 -22.84
N LYS A 721 -12.57 -4.48 -23.97
CA LYS A 721 -13.39 -4.13 -25.12
C LYS A 721 -14.87 -4.22 -24.73
N PRO A 722 -15.79 -3.51 -25.41
CA PRO A 722 -17.22 -3.75 -25.26
C PRO A 722 -17.57 -5.21 -25.57
N LEU A 723 -18.21 -5.94 -24.64
CA LEU A 723 -18.52 -7.37 -24.81
C LEU A 723 -20.03 -7.64 -24.81
N LEU A 724 -20.48 -8.50 -25.74
CA LEU A 724 -21.83 -9.06 -25.77
C LEU A 724 -21.74 -10.56 -26.03
N GLY A 725 -22.25 -11.38 -25.12
CA GLY A 725 -22.06 -12.83 -25.19
C GLY A 725 -20.59 -13.27 -25.07
N GLY A 726 -19.75 -12.41 -24.47
CA GLY A 726 -18.30 -12.61 -24.32
C GLY A 726 -17.45 -12.29 -25.55
N GLU A 727 -18.05 -11.81 -26.63
CA GLU A 727 -17.36 -11.40 -27.86
C GLU A 727 -17.39 -9.88 -28.01
N GLU A 728 -16.40 -9.32 -28.71
CA GLU A 728 -16.33 -7.89 -28.98
C GLU A 728 -17.56 -7.40 -29.76
N ASN A 729 -18.29 -6.45 -29.17
CA ASN A 729 -19.47 -5.84 -29.76
C ASN A 729 -19.63 -4.39 -29.28
N PRO A 730 -19.70 -3.38 -30.17
CA PRO A 730 -19.79 -1.97 -29.77
C PRO A 730 -20.94 -1.61 -28.82
N LEU A 731 -22.03 -2.37 -28.83
CA LEU A 731 -23.20 -2.18 -27.95
C LEU A 731 -23.08 -2.94 -26.61
N GLY A 732 -22.01 -3.72 -26.46
CA GLY A 732 -21.76 -4.57 -25.29
C GLY A 732 -21.35 -3.80 -24.03
N THR A 733 -21.40 -4.51 -22.92
CA THR A 733 -20.96 -4.04 -21.60
C THR A 733 -19.44 -3.83 -21.60
N VAL A 734 -18.97 -2.75 -21.00
CA VAL A 734 -17.53 -2.58 -20.72
C VAL A 734 -17.23 -3.02 -19.29
N TYR A 735 -16.24 -3.90 -19.13
CA TYR A 735 -15.78 -4.38 -17.83
C TYR A 735 -14.52 -3.61 -17.46
N MET A 736 -14.54 -2.88 -16.35
CA MET A 736 -13.48 -1.94 -15.99
C MET A 736 -13.11 -2.01 -14.51
N GLY A 737 -11.85 -1.79 -14.17
CA GLY A 737 -11.34 -1.82 -12.81
C GLY A 737 -10.33 -2.94 -12.64
N ASP A 738 -10.63 -3.92 -11.79
CA ASP A 738 -9.75 -4.86 -11.09
C ASP A 738 -9.18 -4.34 -9.75
N GLY A 739 -9.58 -3.13 -9.35
CA GLY A 739 -9.57 -2.66 -7.96
C GLY A 739 -8.19 -2.46 -7.36
N ALA A 740 -7.68 -1.22 -7.35
CA ALA A 740 -6.38 -0.88 -6.78
C ALA A 740 -6.38 0.54 -6.20
N TRP A 741 -7.41 0.90 -5.42
CA TRP A 741 -7.52 2.26 -4.89
C TRP A 741 -6.41 2.54 -3.87
N GLY A 742 -6.05 1.60 -3.00
CA GLY A 742 -4.87 1.79 -2.15
C GLY A 742 -4.16 0.52 -1.73
N ALA A 743 -4.68 -0.65 -2.09
CA ALA A 743 -3.99 -1.90 -1.92
C ALA A 743 -2.82 -2.05 -2.92
N THR A 744 -1.75 -2.71 -2.47
CA THR A 744 -0.52 -2.83 -3.26
C THR A 744 -0.72 -3.72 -4.48
N THR A 745 -0.37 -3.20 -5.66
CA THR A 745 -0.40 -3.95 -6.91
C THR A 745 0.76 -4.95 -6.98
N ILE A 746 0.50 -6.25 -6.77
CA ILE A 746 1.54 -7.31 -6.79
C ILE A 746 1.40 -8.30 -7.93
N LEU A 747 0.18 -8.50 -8.44
CA LEU A 747 -0.12 -9.49 -9.47
C LEU A 747 0.48 -9.10 -10.83
N LYS A 748 0.50 -10.07 -11.75
CA LYS A 748 0.91 -9.86 -13.14
C LYS A 748 -0.33 -9.72 -14.00
N VAL A 749 -0.32 -8.69 -14.85
CA VAL A 749 -1.29 -8.57 -15.94
C VAL A 749 -1.04 -9.70 -16.94
N LYS A 750 -2.14 -10.29 -17.41
CA LYS A 750 -2.17 -11.26 -18.49
C LYS A 750 -2.81 -10.62 -19.71
N ASP A 751 -2.34 -11.03 -20.87
CA ASP A 751 -2.89 -10.61 -22.15
C ASP A 751 -4.03 -11.57 -22.52
N TYR A 752 -5.26 -11.05 -22.53
CA TYR A 752 -6.47 -11.78 -22.92
C TYR A 752 -7.15 -11.00 -24.05
N ASP A 753 -7.71 -11.69 -25.03
CA ASP A 753 -8.24 -11.08 -26.26
C ASP A 753 -9.34 -10.02 -26.04
N TYR A 754 -10.05 -10.10 -24.92
CA TYR A 754 -11.09 -9.16 -24.51
C TYR A 754 -10.55 -7.89 -23.82
N ILE A 755 -9.27 -7.83 -23.48
CA ILE A 755 -8.67 -6.66 -22.82
C ILE A 755 -8.31 -5.63 -23.89
N GLU A 756 -8.69 -4.38 -23.64
CA GLU A 756 -8.28 -3.25 -24.46
C GLU A 756 -7.08 -2.54 -23.83
N VAL A 757 -7.15 -2.29 -22.52
CA VAL A 757 -6.10 -1.65 -21.74
C VAL A 757 -5.95 -2.38 -20.40
N ALA A 758 -4.72 -2.56 -19.94
CA ALA A 758 -4.45 -3.02 -18.59
C ALA A 758 -3.13 -2.45 -18.04
N HIS A 759 -3.14 -2.04 -16.77
CA HIS A 759 -2.01 -1.45 -16.09
C HIS A 759 -1.84 -2.01 -14.68
N LYS A 760 -0.60 -1.96 -14.20
CA LYS A 760 -0.26 -2.29 -12.81
C LYS A 760 0.00 -0.99 -12.04
N LEU A 761 -1.05 -0.18 -11.91
CA LEU A 761 -0.99 1.13 -11.27
C LEU A 761 -2.16 1.27 -10.28
N PRO A 762 -1.93 1.88 -9.11
CA PRO A 762 -3.00 2.34 -8.25
C PRO A 762 -3.88 3.35 -8.99
N HIS A 763 -5.19 3.26 -8.80
CA HIS A 763 -6.12 4.10 -9.53
C HIS A 763 -7.47 4.26 -8.82
N MET A 764 -8.17 5.32 -9.20
CA MET A 764 -9.61 5.47 -9.01
C MET A 764 -10.25 5.86 -10.34
N ILE A 765 -11.56 5.63 -10.49
CA ILE A 765 -12.28 5.86 -11.74
C ILE A 765 -13.29 6.97 -11.52
N ARG A 766 -13.13 8.08 -12.24
CA ARG A 766 -14.13 9.15 -12.31
C ARG A 766 -15.07 8.90 -13.48
N THR A 767 -16.38 8.94 -13.24
CA THR A 767 -17.39 8.82 -14.28
C THR A 767 -18.28 10.06 -14.32
N ILE A 768 -18.46 10.61 -15.52
CA ILE A 768 -19.30 11.76 -15.81
C ILE A 768 -20.39 11.31 -16.78
N ILE A 769 -21.65 11.45 -16.37
CA ILE A 769 -22.81 11.18 -17.21
C ILE A 769 -23.45 12.50 -17.60
N THR A 770 -23.64 12.70 -18.89
CA THR A 770 -24.36 13.86 -19.44
C THR A 770 -25.63 13.37 -20.14
N PRO A 771 -26.79 13.38 -19.43
CA PRO A 771 -28.02 12.78 -19.96
C PRO A 771 -28.57 13.47 -21.23
N THR A 772 -28.30 14.76 -21.44
CA THR A 772 -28.79 15.53 -22.60
C THR A 772 -28.18 15.07 -23.91
N SER A 773 -26.89 14.72 -23.90
CA SER A 773 -26.15 14.18 -25.04
C SER A 773 -26.14 12.66 -25.07
N ASN A 774 -26.75 11.99 -24.07
CA ASN A 774 -26.59 10.57 -23.80
C ASN A 774 -25.11 10.11 -23.76
N THR A 775 -24.21 10.96 -23.26
CA THR A 775 -22.78 10.63 -23.22
C THR A 775 -22.33 10.19 -21.83
N ILE A 776 -21.49 9.16 -21.78
CA ILE A 776 -20.70 8.75 -20.64
C ILE A 776 -19.23 9.03 -20.94
N GLN A 777 -18.53 9.62 -19.97
CA GLN A 777 -17.09 9.78 -19.94
C GLN A 777 -16.56 9.10 -18.68
N VAL A 778 -15.50 8.30 -18.83
CA VAL A 778 -14.83 7.58 -17.76
C VAL A 778 -13.35 7.89 -17.83
N ASP A 779 -12.83 8.50 -16.77
CA ASP A 779 -11.43 8.86 -16.62
C ASP A 779 -10.83 8.05 -15.48
N THR A 780 -9.81 7.25 -15.78
CA THR A 780 -9.04 6.53 -14.76
C THR A 780 -7.91 7.42 -14.29
N ILE A 781 -7.89 7.74 -13.01
CA ILE A 781 -6.94 8.67 -12.40
C ILE A 781 -5.95 7.89 -11.54
N GLY A 782 -4.66 8.11 -11.76
CA GLY A 782 -3.56 7.51 -11.02
C GLY A 782 -3.20 8.25 -9.74
N GLN A 783 -2.25 7.70 -9.00
CA GLN A 783 -1.79 8.27 -7.71
C GLN A 783 -1.32 9.73 -7.84
N ASP A 784 -0.66 10.08 -8.95
CA ASP A 784 -0.13 11.42 -9.18
C ASP A 784 -1.20 12.43 -9.65
N GLY A 785 -2.46 12.00 -9.77
CA GLY A 785 -3.58 12.79 -10.30
C GLY A 785 -3.70 12.76 -11.83
N ASP A 786 -2.74 12.16 -12.53
CA ASP A 786 -2.74 12.02 -13.99
C ASP A 786 -3.74 10.97 -14.50
N PHE A 787 -4.23 11.16 -15.72
CA PHE A 787 -5.08 10.16 -16.38
C PHE A 787 -4.25 8.98 -16.88
N ILE A 788 -4.59 7.79 -16.39
CA ILE A 788 -4.02 6.50 -16.83
C ILE A 788 -4.76 6.01 -18.08
N ASP A 789 -6.07 6.24 -18.15
CA ASP A 789 -6.91 5.83 -19.28
C ASP A 789 -8.11 6.77 -19.40
N HIS A 790 -8.63 6.90 -20.62
CA HIS A 790 -9.80 7.70 -20.94
C HIS A 790 -10.71 6.92 -21.88
N TRP A 791 -11.98 6.82 -21.52
CA TRP A 791 -12.99 6.16 -22.32
C TRP A 791 -14.28 6.98 -22.35
N ASN A 792 -14.92 7.04 -23.51
CA ASN A 792 -16.21 7.68 -23.65
C ASN A 792 -17.13 6.88 -24.58
N ARG A 793 -18.44 7.06 -24.41
CA ARG A 793 -19.47 6.44 -25.25
C ARG A 793 -20.70 7.33 -25.31
N THR A 794 -21.37 7.32 -26.46
CA THR A 794 -22.74 7.81 -26.59
C THR A 794 -23.68 6.60 -26.60
N VAL A 795 -24.67 6.57 -25.69
CA VAL A 795 -25.62 5.48 -25.51
C VAL A 795 -26.89 5.70 -26.31
#